data_AF-A0A8B7DYL4-F1
#
_entry.id   AF-A0A8B7DYL4-F1
#
_cell.length_a   1.000
_cell.length_b   1.000
_cell.length_c   1.000
_cell.angle_alpha   90.00
_cell.angle_beta   90.00
_cell.angle_gamma   90.00
#
_symmetry.space_group_name_H-M   'P 1'
#
loop_
_entity.id
_entity.type
_entity.pdbx_description
1 polymer ?
#
loop_
_entity_poly.entity_id
_entity_poly.type
_entity_poly.pdbx_seq_one_letter_code
_entity_poly.pdbx_strand_id
1 'polypeptide(L)'
;MDLWVENGWLKPCKTDLNNKKGIVSLMAFEQENKGKIRPVLDFCELNQYVNSHNASSDACDETLRRWRRVGDKFALLDLRCAYMQIHIDPVLWKHQRVVYKEMQYHLTQLGFGLNSAPKIMLSILGKVLSLDAGIGEATDHYINDIIKHSVVSIGLGNFVQRQQLANSPVIFCPGTCHYSYPKAATILGLGDQSIIPLEVDRNCRVNMAVLRKKLESHLELKIPIITVVAVIGSTEESAIDPIAEMFDMRAEFQKRGLNFTIHADAAWGGYLLTMIREASDHRLKKLEYLGESFVPEIPLSDYAAHQYKSVKLADTVTIDPHKSGFCQYPAGALAYRNGVMKGFITLQAPEVFHSESDISVGVYGLEGSKPGAAAAGVLLAHRVLGLDETGLGRVLGQCQLGAKLFYCMWMTVARDYDDFICLNFIDLPEGYDTDETRKFIRDNILGKDNRELAANVEVMNFLAKVGPDALINTFTVNIKGNSETHLCNQLQDIIFSELNGTVGKSSKRVPLFLTKSEVEEEKYGEAFRQFKTRLGLSDHLKINFLRNTAMNPFQASEAFVTEISKLFRNCIMNSIGGLKGSLGDVPTHHCFIVSGKMLDDENKIFLDYIPTFADKSHQYNVVLTMKAVNETEKIKFIESCNTDSTYVCKTKYEMAIMDFLRKTSKHGITMELYKYGADGTALCAVDLTVDEVFRYEHLENPKSANFIEYPTFQKYFLYGDKKRAFISHVITKYKDFHQVVELDEIPHSVPEVILDMGAIITIPDISGRPFYLGDKISDPLQGDNYVVEFKGKQYIDCKTTIRFQKATAKKYFDFEYLNNTK
;
A
#
# COMPACT_ATOMS: atom_id res chain seq x y z
N MET A 1 16.84 -7.70 -54.54
CA MET A 1 15.71 -7.17 -55.33
C MET A 1 15.02 -8.28 -56.12
N ASP A 2 15.75 -9.20 -56.74
CA ASP A 2 15.15 -10.41 -57.34
C ASP A 2 14.28 -11.21 -56.33
N LEU A 3 14.73 -11.32 -55.07
CA LEU A 3 13.94 -11.87 -53.95
C LEU A 3 12.57 -11.18 -53.73
N TRP A 4 12.45 -9.87 -54.01
CA TRP A 4 11.19 -9.12 -53.83
C TRP A 4 10.21 -9.39 -54.96
N VAL A 5 10.73 -9.70 -56.16
CA VAL A 5 9.92 -10.15 -57.30
C VAL A 5 9.40 -11.56 -57.04
N GLU A 6 10.26 -12.47 -56.55
CA GLU A 6 9.88 -13.84 -56.17
C GLU A 6 8.82 -13.89 -55.06
N ASN A 7 8.93 -13.01 -54.06
CA ASN A 7 7.95 -12.91 -52.97
C ASN A 7 6.70 -12.08 -53.33
N GLY A 8 6.58 -11.57 -54.55
CA GLY A 8 5.41 -10.82 -55.03
C GLY A 8 5.27 -9.40 -54.45
N TRP A 9 6.32 -8.88 -53.78
CA TRP A 9 6.40 -7.51 -53.26
C TRP A 9 6.63 -6.49 -54.38
N LEU A 10 7.24 -6.93 -55.47
CA LEU A 10 7.33 -6.22 -56.74
C LEU A 10 6.63 -7.02 -57.83
N LYS A 11 5.56 -6.47 -58.41
CA LYS A 11 4.84 -7.09 -59.54
C LYS A 11 5.13 -6.37 -60.85
N PRO A 12 5.48 -7.09 -61.94
CA PRO A 12 5.75 -6.48 -63.23
C PRO A 12 4.58 -5.63 -63.72
N CYS A 13 4.85 -4.39 -64.11
CA CYS A 13 3.86 -3.50 -64.73
C CYS A 13 3.92 -3.65 -66.24
N LYS A 14 2.80 -4.02 -66.88
CA LYS A 14 2.66 -4.02 -68.34
C LYS A 14 2.04 -2.70 -68.82
N THR A 15 2.70 -1.55 -68.64
CA THR A 15 2.34 -0.32 -69.41
C THR A 15 3.30 0.86 -69.23
N ASP A 16 3.71 1.39 -70.39
CA ASP A 16 4.21 2.73 -70.75
C ASP A 16 5.34 3.37 -69.93
N LEU A 17 6.57 3.24 -70.43
CA LEU A 17 7.80 3.88 -69.94
C LEU A 17 7.76 5.43 -70.03
N ASN A 18 6.79 6.01 -70.74
CA ASN A 18 6.76 7.46 -71.02
C ASN A 18 5.99 8.31 -70.00
N ASN A 19 5.26 7.72 -69.03
CA ASN A 19 4.54 8.50 -68.02
C ASN A 19 5.34 8.64 -66.72
N LYS A 20 6.08 9.74 -66.57
CA LYS A 20 6.97 10.01 -65.43
C LYS A 20 6.29 10.57 -64.16
N LYS A 21 4.97 10.84 -64.16
CA LYS A 21 4.29 11.42 -63.00
C LYS A 21 4.15 10.40 -61.85
N GLY A 22 4.75 10.69 -60.69
CA GLY A 22 4.59 9.92 -59.45
C GLY A 22 5.50 8.69 -59.33
N ILE A 23 6.63 8.65 -60.04
CA ILE A 23 7.60 7.54 -59.94
C ILE A 23 8.59 7.86 -58.82
N VAL A 24 8.72 6.95 -57.85
CA VAL A 24 9.78 7.01 -56.84
C VAL A 24 10.85 6.02 -57.25
N SER A 25 12.04 6.51 -57.56
CA SER A 25 13.17 5.66 -57.96
C SER A 25 13.61 4.79 -56.77
N LEU A 26 14.12 3.60 -57.06
CA LEU A 26 14.59 2.66 -56.04
C LEU A 26 16.10 2.49 -56.25
N MET A 27 16.89 2.99 -55.32
CA MET A 27 18.35 2.97 -55.40
C MET A 27 18.92 1.90 -54.48
N ALA A 28 20.02 1.26 -54.89
CA ALA A 28 20.79 0.36 -54.04
C ALA A 28 21.85 1.17 -53.30
N PHE A 29 21.77 1.21 -51.97
CA PHE A 29 22.70 1.91 -51.11
C PHE A 29 23.60 0.92 -50.37
N GLU A 30 24.91 1.05 -50.58
CA GLU A 30 25.90 0.21 -49.93
C GLU A 30 26.21 0.73 -48.52
N GLN A 31 26.04 -0.13 -47.52
CA GLN A 31 26.38 0.18 -46.14
C GLN A 31 27.80 -0.32 -45.86
N GLU A 32 28.79 0.51 -46.13
CA GLU A 32 30.22 0.15 -46.03
C GLU A 32 30.57 -0.47 -44.66
N ASN A 33 30.02 0.06 -43.57
CA ASN A 33 30.24 -0.46 -42.20
C ASN A 33 29.56 -1.80 -41.88
N LYS A 34 28.73 -2.33 -42.79
CA LYS A 34 27.95 -3.57 -42.59
C LYS A 34 28.11 -4.57 -43.72
N GLY A 35 28.91 -4.25 -44.75
CA GLY A 35 29.13 -5.11 -45.92
C GLY A 35 27.83 -5.53 -46.62
N LYS A 36 26.79 -4.69 -46.59
CA LYS A 36 25.44 -5.02 -47.07
C LYS A 36 24.91 -3.92 -47.98
N ILE A 37 24.40 -4.31 -49.14
CA ILE A 37 23.71 -3.42 -50.08
C ILE A 37 22.20 -3.49 -49.80
N ARG A 38 21.57 -2.33 -49.58
CA ARG A 38 20.13 -2.23 -49.30
C ARG A 38 19.42 -1.39 -50.35
N PRO A 39 18.26 -1.83 -50.83
CA PRO A 39 17.41 -0.99 -51.64
C PRO A 39 16.69 0.05 -50.77
N VAL A 40 16.70 1.31 -51.21
CA VAL A 40 16.02 2.44 -50.58
C VAL A 40 15.25 3.22 -51.63
N LEU A 41 14.13 3.81 -51.23
CA LEU A 41 13.37 4.72 -52.08
C LEU A 41 14.12 6.05 -52.16
N ASP A 42 14.39 6.49 -53.38
CA ASP A 42 15.11 7.71 -53.70
C ASP A 42 14.14 8.89 -53.67
N PHE A 43 14.11 9.56 -52.52
CA PHE A 43 13.38 10.80 -52.29
C PHE A 43 14.25 12.04 -52.50
N CYS A 44 15.44 11.93 -53.12
CA CYS A 44 16.37 13.05 -53.27
C CYS A 44 15.75 14.23 -54.04
N GLU A 45 14.91 13.97 -55.03
CA GLU A 45 14.17 15.01 -55.76
C GLU A 45 13.17 15.73 -54.85
N LEU A 46 12.48 15.01 -53.97
CA LEU A 46 11.57 15.58 -52.97
C LEU A 46 12.33 16.42 -51.92
N ASN A 47 13.52 15.96 -51.52
CA ASN A 47 14.38 16.63 -50.55
C ASN A 47 14.90 17.99 -51.04
N GLN A 48 14.93 18.26 -52.36
CA GLN A 48 15.27 19.58 -52.92
C GLN A 48 14.21 20.64 -52.64
N TYR A 49 12.96 20.23 -52.39
CA TYR A 49 11.83 21.11 -52.08
C TYR A 49 11.54 21.19 -50.57
N VAL A 50 12.26 20.40 -49.75
CA VAL A 50 12.14 20.37 -48.30
C VAL A 50 13.35 21.08 -47.68
N ASN A 51 13.25 22.40 -47.48
CA ASN A 51 14.10 23.09 -46.52
C ASN A 51 13.42 23.05 -45.14
N SER A 52 14.04 22.39 -44.16
CA SER A 52 13.59 22.43 -42.77
C SER A 52 13.98 23.77 -42.16
N HIS A 53 13.01 24.66 -41.94
CA HIS A 53 13.13 25.67 -40.91
C HIS A 53 13.16 24.95 -39.56
N ASN A 54 14.34 24.89 -38.96
CA ASN A 54 14.45 24.54 -37.55
C ASN A 54 14.18 25.84 -36.79
N ALA A 55 13.12 25.81 -35.98
CA ALA A 55 12.92 26.84 -34.98
C ALA A 55 14.19 27.00 -34.15
N SER A 56 14.53 28.27 -33.92
CA SER A 56 15.45 28.77 -32.91
C SER A 56 15.11 28.19 -31.54
N SER A 57 15.65 27.00 -31.26
CA SER A 57 16.31 26.73 -29.99
C SER A 57 17.65 27.47 -30.00
N ASP A 58 17.81 28.51 -29.17
CA ASP A 58 19.01 29.35 -29.06
C ASP A 58 20.24 28.63 -28.44
N ALA A 59 20.48 27.37 -28.81
CA ALA A 59 21.74 26.68 -28.51
C ALA A 59 22.17 25.66 -29.60
N CYS A 60 21.48 25.62 -30.75
CA CYS A 60 21.74 24.59 -31.76
C CYS A 60 22.58 25.06 -32.94
N ASP A 61 22.69 26.34 -33.28
CA ASP A 61 23.39 26.72 -34.53
C ASP A 61 24.92 26.72 -34.41
N GLU A 62 25.47 27.16 -33.28
CA GLU A 62 26.91 27.06 -33.04
C GLU A 62 27.31 25.60 -32.74
N THR A 63 26.42 24.87 -32.07
CA THR A 63 26.55 23.45 -31.77
C THR A 63 26.41 22.58 -33.03
N LEU A 64 25.51 22.88 -33.97
CA LEU A 64 25.35 22.22 -35.27
C LEU A 64 26.52 22.53 -36.21
N ARG A 65 27.07 23.75 -36.18
CA ARG A 65 28.31 24.08 -36.91
C ARG A 65 29.54 23.40 -36.29
N ARG A 66 29.55 23.20 -34.97
CA ARG A 66 30.56 22.40 -34.24
C ARG A 66 30.39 20.90 -34.51
N TRP A 67 29.16 20.39 -34.60
CA TRP A 67 28.81 19.00 -34.90
C TRP A 67 29.06 18.62 -36.37
N ARG A 68 28.90 19.55 -37.32
CA ARG A 68 29.33 19.35 -38.71
C ARG A 68 30.86 19.27 -38.89
N ARG A 69 31.63 19.69 -37.88
CA ARG A 69 33.09 19.61 -37.84
C ARG A 69 33.62 18.41 -37.03
N VAL A 70 32.75 17.67 -36.34
CA VAL A 70 33.12 16.46 -35.61
C VAL A 70 32.44 15.29 -36.32
N GLY A 71 33.24 14.51 -37.06
CA GLY A 71 32.79 13.30 -37.73
C GLY A 71 32.17 12.27 -36.78
N ASP A 72 31.52 11.27 -37.39
CA ASP A 72 30.99 10.03 -36.80
C ASP A 72 30.26 10.17 -35.46
N LYS A 73 29.02 10.68 -35.48
CA LYS A 73 27.92 10.31 -34.55
C LYS A 73 26.61 11.04 -34.89
N PHE A 74 25.84 10.49 -35.83
CA PHE A 74 24.38 10.69 -35.89
C PHE A 74 23.67 9.34 -35.75
N ALA A 75 22.52 9.33 -35.05
CA ALA A 75 21.73 8.13 -34.80
C ALA A 75 20.86 7.78 -36.01
N LEU A 76 21.04 6.57 -36.54
CA LEU A 76 20.28 6.00 -37.65
C LEU A 76 18.93 5.48 -37.13
N LEU A 77 17.83 5.84 -37.79
CA LEU A 77 16.52 5.22 -37.55
C LEU A 77 16.56 3.76 -38.04
N ASP A 78 16.40 2.81 -37.12
CA ASP A 78 16.52 1.38 -37.42
C ASP A 78 15.22 0.80 -38.03
N LEU A 79 15.16 0.78 -39.35
CA LEU A 79 14.05 0.17 -40.11
C LEU A 79 14.08 -1.38 -40.13
N ARG A 80 14.99 -2.04 -39.40
CA ARG A 80 14.96 -3.53 -39.28
C ARG A 80 13.65 -4.05 -38.67
N CYS A 81 12.92 -3.21 -37.94
CA CYS A 81 11.63 -3.53 -37.31
C CYS A 81 10.40 -3.03 -38.09
N ALA A 82 10.58 -2.54 -39.32
CA ALA A 82 9.51 -2.07 -40.20
C ALA A 82 8.83 -3.23 -40.95
N TYR A 83 8.35 -4.25 -40.24
CA TYR A 83 7.58 -5.34 -40.85
C TYR A 83 6.24 -5.49 -40.14
N MET A 84 5.25 -4.81 -40.72
CA MET A 84 3.84 -5.24 -40.83
C MET A 84 3.35 -4.62 -42.13
N GLN A 85 3.57 -5.33 -43.24
CA GLN A 85 3.38 -4.81 -44.59
C GLN A 85 1.92 -4.40 -44.80
N ILE A 86 1.68 -3.10 -45.00
CA ILE A 86 0.39 -2.63 -45.48
C ILE A 86 0.32 -3.01 -46.95
N HIS A 87 -0.52 -4.00 -47.26
CA HIS A 87 -0.85 -4.33 -48.63
C HIS A 87 -1.53 -3.13 -49.29
N ILE A 88 -0.99 -2.71 -50.41
CA ILE A 88 -1.56 -1.64 -51.20
C ILE A 88 -2.66 -2.27 -52.05
N ASP A 89 -3.85 -1.67 -52.04
CA ASP A 89 -4.95 -2.13 -52.90
C ASP A 89 -4.50 -2.11 -54.38
N PRO A 90 -4.81 -3.16 -55.19
CA PRO A 90 -4.44 -3.21 -56.61
C PRO A 90 -4.82 -1.97 -57.41
N VAL A 91 -5.90 -1.27 -57.06
CA VAL A 91 -6.33 -0.02 -57.70
C VAL A 91 -5.31 1.11 -57.50
N LEU A 92 -4.55 1.07 -56.40
CA LEU A 92 -3.57 2.08 -56.01
C LEU A 92 -2.15 1.75 -56.49
N TRP A 93 -1.87 0.53 -56.94
CA TRP A 93 -0.54 0.12 -57.45
C TRP A 93 -0.02 1.02 -58.57
N LYS A 94 -0.92 1.61 -59.36
CA LYS A 94 -0.58 2.55 -60.43
C LYS A 94 0.14 3.81 -59.95
N HIS A 95 0.04 4.14 -58.65
CA HIS A 95 0.66 5.31 -58.02
C HIS A 95 1.95 4.99 -57.25
N GLN A 96 2.34 3.71 -57.18
CA GLN A 96 3.49 3.23 -56.40
C GLN A 96 4.37 2.39 -57.32
N ARG A 97 5.08 3.08 -58.22
CA ARG A 97 5.91 2.46 -59.26
C ARG A 97 7.38 2.66 -58.93
N VAL A 98 8.15 1.59 -59.06
CA VAL A 98 9.61 1.60 -58.94
C VAL A 98 10.24 1.00 -60.19
N VAL A 99 11.47 1.41 -60.51
CA VAL A 99 12.23 0.91 -61.66
C VAL A 99 13.35 0.00 -61.14
N TYR A 100 13.50 -1.18 -61.74
CA TYR A 100 14.58 -2.12 -61.45
C TYR A 100 14.95 -2.90 -62.73
N LYS A 101 16.25 -2.99 -63.06
CA LYS A 101 16.75 -3.58 -64.32
C LYS A 101 15.99 -3.09 -65.57
N GLU A 102 15.77 -1.77 -65.66
CA GLU A 102 15.05 -1.10 -66.75
C GLU A 102 13.57 -1.52 -66.93
N MET A 103 13.03 -2.30 -65.99
CA MET A 103 11.65 -2.74 -65.97
C MET A 103 10.88 -2.02 -64.85
N GLN A 104 9.63 -1.66 -65.11
CA GLN A 104 8.75 -1.07 -64.10
C GLN A 104 8.05 -2.15 -63.28
N TYR A 105 8.04 -1.96 -61.98
CA TYR A 105 7.32 -2.80 -61.04
C TYR A 105 6.34 -1.97 -60.21
N HIS A 106 5.17 -2.54 -59.95
CA HIS A 106 4.29 -2.09 -58.89
C HIS A 106 4.86 -2.54 -57.56
N LEU A 107 5.07 -1.59 -56.66
CA LEU A 107 5.31 -1.88 -55.26
C LEU A 107 3.96 -2.23 -54.62
N THR A 108 3.78 -3.50 -54.25
CA THR A 108 2.48 -4.00 -53.78
C THR A 108 2.26 -3.77 -52.28
N GLN A 109 3.28 -3.27 -51.57
CA GLN A 109 3.30 -3.12 -50.11
C GLN A 109 4.14 -1.91 -49.68
N LEU A 110 3.71 -1.19 -48.64
CA LEU A 110 4.49 -0.08 -48.07
C LEU A 110 5.65 -0.60 -47.22
N GLY A 111 6.82 0.04 -47.32
CA GLY A 111 8.06 -0.33 -46.62
C GLY A 111 8.11 0.02 -45.12
N PHE A 112 6.95 0.29 -44.50
CA PHE A 112 6.83 0.62 -43.08
C PHE A 112 5.65 -0.12 -42.44
N GLY A 113 5.83 -0.59 -41.20
CA GLY A 113 4.82 -1.36 -40.47
C GLY A 113 3.67 -0.50 -39.92
N LEU A 114 2.51 -1.10 -39.64
CA LEU A 114 1.32 -0.45 -39.02
C LEU A 114 1.62 0.42 -37.78
N ASN A 115 2.69 0.15 -37.04
CA ASN A 115 3.09 0.93 -35.86
C ASN A 115 3.94 2.18 -36.17
N SER A 116 4.60 2.23 -37.33
CA SER A 116 5.42 3.36 -37.79
C SER A 116 4.73 4.16 -38.90
N ALA A 117 3.82 3.53 -39.63
CA ALA A 117 3.03 4.11 -40.71
C ALA A 117 2.34 5.42 -40.30
N PRO A 118 1.69 5.53 -39.12
CA PRO A 118 1.01 6.76 -38.74
C PRO A 118 2.00 7.91 -38.58
N LYS A 119 3.17 7.68 -37.97
CA LYS A 119 4.17 8.74 -37.73
C LYS A 119 4.81 9.23 -39.04
N ILE A 120 5.19 8.31 -39.92
CA ILE A 120 5.82 8.65 -41.20
C ILE A 120 4.81 9.35 -42.11
N MET A 121 3.58 8.83 -42.18
CA MET A 121 2.50 9.45 -42.94
C MET A 121 2.14 10.82 -42.38
N LEU A 122 2.04 10.99 -41.06
CA LEU A 122 1.72 12.29 -40.45
C LEU A 122 2.80 13.34 -40.76
N SER A 123 4.08 12.97 -40.73
CA SER A 123 5.18 13.88 -41.07
C SER A 123 5.19 14.29 -42.54
N ILE A 124 4.95 13.35 -43.46
CA ILE A 124 4.87 13.63 -44.90
C ILE A 124 3.62 14.46 -45.22
N LEU A 125 2.45 14.01 -44.72
CA LEU A 125 1.17 14.66 -44.95
C LEU A 125 1.17 16.07 -44.37
N GLY A 126 1.59 16.26 -43.11
CA GLY A 126 1.68 17.59 -42.50
C GLY A 126 2.57 18.56 -43.27
N LYS A 127 3.68 18.09 -43.85
CA LYS A 127 4.49 18.94 -44.73
C LYS A 127 3.78 19.26 -46.04
N VAL A 128 3.12 18.29 -46.69
CA VAL A 128 2.36 18.53 -47.93
C VAL A 128 1.20 19.50 -47.71
N LEU A 129 0.47 19.37 -46.60
CA LEU A 129 -0.66 20.23 -46.26
C LEU A 129 -0.25 21.66 -45.90
N SER A 130 0.97 21.86 -45.38
CA SER A 130 1.49 23.21 -45.13
C SER A 130 1.99 23.94 -46.39
N LEU A 131 2.08 23.26 -47.54
CA LEU A 131 2.55 23.88 -48.79
C LEU A 131 1.44 24.61 -49.55
N ASP A 132 0.16 24.33 -49.27
CA ASP A 132 -0.99 24.97 -49.90
C ASP A 132 -2.17 25.01 -48.92
N ALA A 133 -2.62 26.22 -48.57
CA ALA A 133 -3.68 26.43 -47.59
C ALA A 133 -5.04 25.85 -48.04
N GLY A 134 -5.33 25.87 -49.35
CA GLY A 134 -6.54 25.27 -49.91
C GLY A 134 -6.51 23.75 -49.89
N ILE A 135 -5.33 23.13 -50.08
CA ILE A 135 -5.15 21.68 -49.90
C ILE A 135 -5.19 21.30 -48.42
N GLY A 136 -4.62 22.10 -47.53
CA GLY A 136 -4.74 21.93 -46.08
C GLY A 136 -6.21 21.89 -45.64
N GLU A 137 -6.98 22.91 -46.00
CA GLU A 137 -8.42 23.02 -45.68
C GLU A 137 -9.25 21.90 -46.34
N ALA A 138 -8.95 21.53 -47.60
CA ALA A 138 -9.60 20.40 -48.27
C ALA A 138 -9.23 19.04 -47.66
N THR A 139 -8.03 18.90 -47.09
CA THR A 139 -7.57 17.65 -46.47
C THR A 139 -8.03 17.52 -45.03
N ASP A 140 -8.33 18.61 -44.33
CA ASP A 140 -9.03 18.55 -43.04
C ASP A 140 -10.39 17.86 -43.20
N HIS A 141 -11.11 18.11 -44.29
CA HIS A 141 -12.31 17.36 -44.62
C HIS A 141 -12.03 15.86 -44.88
N TYR A 142 -10.91 15.53 -45.52
CA TYR A 142 -10.49 14.14 -45.77
C TYR A 142 -10.02 13.41 -44.49
N ILE A 143 -9.32 14.08 -43.58
CA ILE A 143 -8.93 13.56 -42.26
C ILE A 143 -10.18 13.36 -41.40
N ASN A 144 -11.13 14.30 -41.44
CA ASN A 144 -12.44 14.13 -40.81
C ASN A 144 -13.18 12.91 -41.39
N ASP A 145 -13.07 12.63 -42.68
CA ASP A 145 -13.61 11.42 -43.29
C ASP A 145 -12.88 10.14 -42.85
N ILE A 146 -11.56 10.16 -42.67
CA ILE A 146 -10.80 9.02 -42.09
C ILE A 146 -11.19 8.79 -40.62
N ILE A 147 -11.38 9.85 -39.84
CA ILE A 147 -11.80 9.77 -38.43
C ILE A 147 -13.16 9.07 -38.32
N LYS A 148 -14.09 9.24 -39.28
CA LYS A 148 -15.36 8.49 -39.34
C LYS A 148 -15.17 6.96 -39.41
N HIS A 149 -13.98 6.46 -39.69
CA HIS A 149 -13.65 5.03 -39.68
C HIS A 149 -12.80 4.60 -38.46
N SER A 150 -12.45 5.54 -37.57
CA SER A 150 -11.66 5.29 -36.36
C SER A 150 -12.49 4.61 -35.25
N VAL A 151 -11.81 3.90 -34.33
CA VAL A 151 -12.44 3.31 -33.15
C VAL A 151 -13.25 4.33 -32.35
N VAL A 152 -12.80 5.59 -32.30
CA VAL A 152 -13.48 6.69 -31.61
C VAL A 152 -14.86 6.99 -32.22
N SER A 153 -14.97 6.99 -33.55
CA SER A 153 -16.22 7.34 -34.23
C SER A 153 -17.17 6.16 -34.43
N ILE A 154 -16.65 4.95 -34.72
CA ILE A 154 -17.51 3.79 -34.99
C ILE A 154 -17.68 2.87 -33.79
N GLY A 155 -16.87 3.05 -32.74
CA GLY A 155 -16.84 2.16 -31.58
C GLY A 155 -16.03 0.88 -31.84
N LEU A 156 -15.51 0.31 -30.75
CA LEU A 156 -14.61 -0.85 -30.81
C LEU A 156 -15.28 -2.11 -31.39
N GLY A 157 -16.55 -2.38 -31.05
CA GLY A 157 -17.29 -3.52 -31.57
C GLY A 157 -17.46 -3.48 -33.09
N ASN A 158 -17.89 -2.35 -33.64
CA ASN A 158 -18.01 -2.18 -35.09
C ASN A 158 -16.63 -2.20 -35.77
N PHE A 159 -15.59 -1.67 -35.12
CA PHE A 159 -14.24 -1.73 -35.65
C PHE A 159 -13.76 -3.18 -35.78
N VAL A 160 -13.90 -3.99 -34.72
CA VAL A 160 -13.56 -5.42 -34.72
C VAL A 160 -14.31 -6.16 -35.83
N GLN A 161 -15.61 -5.92 -35.98
CA GLN A 161 -16.43 -6.55 -37.01
C GLN A 161 -15.99 -6.14 -38.43
N ARG A 162 -15.74 -4.84 -38.67
CA ARG A 162 -15.32 -4.33 -40.00
C ARG A 162 -13.93 -4.82 -40.38
N GLN A 163 -13.02 -4.93 -39.42
CA GLN A 163 -11.67 -5.47 -39.63
C GLN A 163 -11.64 -6.99 -39.69
N GLN A 164 -12.78 -7.67 -39.49
CA GLN A 164 -12.92 -9.13 -39.53
C GLN A 164 -11.90 -9.83 -38.60
N LEU A 165 -11.67 -9.25 -37.42
CA LEU A 165 -10.78 -9.85 -36.44
C LEU A 165 -11.42 -11.13 -35.90
N ALA A 166 -10.71 -12.24 -36.02
CA ALA A 166 -11.17 -13.54 -35.53
C ALA A 166 -11.33 -13.58 -34.00
N ASN A 167 -10.56 -12.77 -33.29
CA ASN A 167 -10.54 -12.72 -31.83
C ASN A 167 -10.58 -11.27 -31.34
N SER A 168 -11.29 -11.03 -30.25
CA SER A 168 -11.28 -9.75 -29.54
C SER A 168 -9.90 -9.48 -28.92
N PRO A 169 -9.45 -8.22 -28.88
CA PRO A 169 -8.19 -7.87 -28.26
C PRO A 169 -8.28 -7.96 -26.73
N VAL A 170 -7.13 -8.19 -26.08
CA VAL A 170 -7.03 -8.43 -24.64
C VAL A 170 -6.01 -7.51 -23.96
N ILE A 171 -6.06 -7.45 -22.62
CA ILE A 171 -5.13 -6.71 -21.78
C ILE A 171 -4.52 -7.69 -20.78
N PHE A 172 -3.19 -7.71 -20.66
CA PHE A 172 -2.51 -8.55 -19.68
C PHE A 172 -2.23 -7.73 -18.43
N CYS A 173 -2.68 -8.23 -17.27
CA CYS A 173 -2.46 -7.60 -15.98
C CYS A 173 -1.95 -8.63 -14.96
N PRO A 174 -1.17 -8.24 -13.94
CA PRO A 174 -0.92 -9.10 -12.79
C PRO A 174 -2.24 -9.58 -12.18
N GLY A 175 -2.30 -10.81 -11.67
CA GLY A 175 -3.46 -11.34 -10.96
C GLY A 175 -3.84 -10.49 -9.74
N THR A 176 -2.87 -9.76 -9.21
CA THR A 176 -2.98 -8.81 -8.08
C THR A 176 -3.22 -7.35 -8.52
N CYS A 177 -3.54 -7.11 -9.80
CA CYS A 177 -3.80 -5.76 -10.29
C CYS A 177 -5.02 -5.12 -9.62
N HIS A 178 -5.03 -3.79 -9.59
CA HIS A 178 -6.13 -3.04 -8.97
C HIS A 178 -7.45 -3.25 -9.74
N TYR A 179 -8.58 -3.26 -9.02
CA TYR A 179 -9.92 -3.52 -9.59
C TYR A 179 -10.31 -2.52 -10.71
N SER A 180 -9.59 -1.40 -10.85
CA SER A 180 -9.76 -0.46 -11.95
C SER A 180 -9.54 -1.08 -13.33
N TYR A 181 -8.74 -2.14 -13.48
CA TYR A 181 -8.51 -2.77 -14.79
C TYR A 181 -9.74 -3.53 -15.31
N PRO A 182 -10.32 -4.51 -14.58
CA PRO A 182 -11.60 -5.10 -14.98
C PRO A 182 -12.69 -4.05 -15.20
N LYS A 183 -12.76 -3.03 -14.32
CA LYS A 183 -13.72 -1.93 -14.48
C LYS A 183 -13.48 -1.13 -15.76
N ALA A 184 -12.22 -0.81 -16.09
CA ALA A 184 -11.87 -0.11 -17.32
C ALA A 184 -12.20 -0.93 -18.56
N ALA A 185 -11.92 -2.24 -18.56
CA ALA A 185 -12.30 -3.13 -19.65
C ALA A 185 -13.82 -3.18 -19.86
N THR A 186 -14.60 -3.21 -18.78
CA THR A 186 -16.07 -3.10 -18.85
C THR A 186 -16.52 -1.76 -19.43
N ILE A 187 -15.95 -0.64 -18.98
CA ILE A 187 -16.27 0.70 -19.50
C ILE A 187 -15.92 0.83 -20.99
N LEU A 188 -14.81 0.23 -21.42
CA LEU A 188 -14.38 0.21 -22.83
C LEU A 188 -15.21 -0.75 -23.71
N GLY A 189 -16.14 -1.51 -23.14
CA GLY A 189 -16.96 -2.48 -23.85
C GLY A 189 -16.23 -3.78 -24.24
N LEU A 190 -15.06 -4.05 -23.65
CA LEU A 190 -14.31 -5.29 -23.83
C LEU A 190 -14.78 -6.43 -22.91
N GLY A 191 -15.35 -6.08 -21.75
CA GLY A 191 -15.71 -7.02 -20.70
C GLY A 191 -14.53 -7.45 -19.83
N ASP A 192 -14.80 -7.90 -18.61
CA ASP A 192 -13.78 -8.29 -17.63
C ASP A 192 -12.94 -9.50 -18.08
N GLN A 193 -13.53 -10.43 -18.85
CA GLN A 193 -12.83 -11.58 -19.44
C GLN A 193 -11.74 -11.21 -20.44
N SER A 194 -11.69 -9.95 -20.92
CA SER A 194 -10.58 -9.44 -21.74
C SER A 194 -9.32 -9.13 -20.92
N ILE A 195 -9.42 -9.11 -19.58
CA ILE A 195 -8.28 -9.02 -18.69
C ILE A 195 -7.71 -10.43 -18.50
N ILE A 196 -6.52 -10.66 -19.03
CA ILE A 196 -5.80 -11.92 -18.88
C ILE A 196 -4.89 -11.80 -17.65
N PRO A 197 -5.18 -12.51 -16.55
CA PRO A 197 -4.37 -12.43 -15.35
C PRO A 197 -3.01 -13.11 -15.58
N LEU A 198 -1.96 -12.52 -15.01
CA LEU A 198 -0.62 -13.07 -14.92
C LEU A 198 -0.37 -13.48 -13.47
N GLU A 199 -0.13 -14.77 -13.22
CA GLU A 199 0.27 -15.24 -11.90
C GLU A 199 1.56 -14.53 -11.43
N VAL A 200 1.67 -14.36 -10.12
CA VAL A 200 2.83 -13.72 -9.49
C VAL A 200 3.79 -14.75 -8.87
N ASP A 201 5.06 -14.36 -8.75
CA ASP A 201 6.10 -15.10 -8.07
C ASP A 201 5.97 -14.97 -6.54
N ARG A 202 6.87 -15.63 -5.79
CA ARG A 202 6.89 -15.57 -4.32
C ARG A 202 7.04 -14.17 -3.70
N ASN A 203 7.50 -13.18 -4.48
CA ASN A 203 7.63 -11.79 -4.04
C ASN A 203 6.43 -10.95 -4.49
N CYS A 204 5.37 -11.60 -4.98
CA CYS A 204 4.16 -10.99 -5.52
C CYS A 204 4.39 -10.13 -6.77
N ARG A 205 5.43 -10.43 -7.54
CA ARG A 205 5.78 -9.77 -8.81
C ARG A 205 5.36 -10.65 -9.98
N VAL A 206 5.07 -10.08 -11.15
CA VAL A 206 4.68 -10.88 -12.34
C VAL A 206 5.68 -11.99 -12.64
N ASN A 207 5.17 -13.21 -12.77
CA ASN A 207 5.97 -14.35 -13.20
C ASN A 207 6.27 -14.26 -14.71
N MET A 208 7.53 -13.96 -15.05
CA MET A 208 7.96 -13.77 -16.44
C MET A 208 7.84 -15.03 -17.29
N ALA A 209 7.91 -16.22 -16.70
CA ALA A 209 7.70 -17.47 -17.45
C ALA A 209 6.23 -17.62 -17.86
N VAL A 210 5.30 -17.24 -16.99
CA VAL A 210 3.85 -17.23 -17.27
C VAL A 210 3.52 -16.19 -18.34
N LEU A 211 4.08 -14.97 -18.23
CA LEU A 211 3.93 -13.95 -19.26
C LEU A 211 4.40 -14.45 -20.62
N ARG A 212 5.60 -15.02 -20.71
CA ARG A 212 6.13 -15.61 -21.95
C ARG A 212 5.18 -16.64 -22.53
N LYS A 213 4.75 -17.63 -21.73
CA LYS A 213 3.84 -18.69 -22.19
C LYS A 213 2.53 -18.13 -22.75
N LYS A 214 1.95 -17.10 -22.12
CA LYS A 214 0.73 -16.45 -22.60
C LYS A 214 0.96 -15.67 -23.88
N LEU A 215 2.07 -14.95 -24.00
CA LEU A 215 2.45 -14.25 -25.24
C LEU A 215 2.65 -15.23 -26.42
N GLU A 216 3.29 -16.38 -26.18
CA GLU A 216 3.44 -17.44 -27.19
C GLU A 216 2.08 -17.91 -27.71
N SER A 217 1.18 -18.27 -26.80
CA SER A 217 -0.17 -18.71 -27.15
C SER A 217 -0.95 -17.63 -27.93
N HIS A 218 -0.82 -16.36 -27.56
CA HIS A 218 -1.53 -15.26 -28.24
C HIS A 218 -0.93 -14.95 -29.62
N LEU A 219 0.38 -15.11 -29.79
CA LEU A 219 1.03 -15.04 -31.10
C LEU A 219 0.50 -16.15 -32.04
N GLU A 220 0.43 -17.39 -31.55
CA GLU A 220 -0.05 -18.54 -32.32
C GLU A 220 -1.54 -18.40 -32.70
N LEU A 221 -2.38 -18.01 -31.74
CA LEU A 221 -3.82 -17.85 -31.91
C LEU A 221 -4.20 -16.52 -32.58
N LYS A 222 -3.22 -15.65 -32.89
CA LYS A 222 -3.42 -14.32 -33.48
C LYS A 222 -4.41 -13.47 -32.67
N ILE A 223 -4.29 -13.50 -31.35
CA ILE A 223 -5.10 -12.68 -30.43
C ILE A 223 -4.33 -11.37 -30.17
N PRO A 224 -4.87 -10.20 -30.54
CA PRO A 224 -4.18 -8.94 -30.32
C PRO A 224 -4.08 -8.59 -28.83
N ILE A 225 -2.94 -8.03 -28.42
CA ILE A 225 -2.72 -7.55 -27.05
C ILE A 225 -2.64 -6.02 -27.08
N ILE A 226 -3.55 -5.35 -26.37
CA ILE A 226 -3.59 -3.88 -26.30
C ILE A 226 -2.41 -3.38 -25.49
N THR A 227 -2.28 -3.91 -24.28
CA THR A 227 -1.26 -3.50 -23.31
C THR A 227 -0.90 -4.64 -22.38
N VAL A 228 0.35 -4.64 -21.94
CA VAL A 228 0.82 -5.41 -20.79
C VAL A 228 1.05 -4.41 -19.66
N VAL A 229 0.37 -4.62 -18.54
CA VAL A 229 0.48 -3.77 -17.36
C VAL A 229 1.61 -4.29 -16.47
N ALA A 230 2.53 -3.41 -16.13
CA ALA A 230 3.51 -3.60 -15.07
C ALA A 230 3.10 -2.76 -13.86
N VAL A 231 2.85 -3.39 -12.72
CA VAL A 231 2.50 -2.69 -11.49
C VAL A 231 3.76 -2.31 -10.72
N ILE A 232 3.92 -1.02 -10.46
CA ILE A 232 5.03 -0.43 -9.73
C ILE A 232 4.51 -0.04 -8.36
N GLY A 233 4.57 -1.01 -7.43
CA GLY A 233 3.97 -0.92 -6.11
C GLY A 233 2.53 -1.44 -6.12
N SER A 234 2.36 -2.76 -6.04
CA SER A 234 1.05 -3.43 -5.94
C SER A 234 0.19 -2.90 -4.80
N THR A 235 -1.13 -2.97 -4.97
CA THR A 235 -2.08 -2.40 -3.99
C THR A 235 -1.94 -3.09 -2.64
N GLU A 236 -1.67 -4.39 -2.62
CA GLU A 236 -1.74 -5.23 -1.43
C GLU A 236 -0.38 -5.38 -0.73
N GLU A 237 0.69 -5.71 -1.47
CA GLU A 237 2.05 -6.01 -0.95
C GLU A 237 3.09 -4.96 -1.33
N SER A 238 2.73 -4.04 -2.21
CA SER A 238 3.64 -3.11 -2.83
C SER A 238 4.84 -3.72 -3.54
N ALA A 239 4.61 -4.83 -4.23
CA ALA A 239 5.58 -5.44 -5.12
C ALA A 239 5.84 -4.56 -6.35
N ILE A 240 7.08 -4.56 -6.85
CA ILE A 240 7.45 -3.89 -8.10
C ILE A 240 7.69 -4.95 -9.18
N ASP A 241 6.90 -4.92 -10.24
CA ASP A 241 7.02 -5.88 -11.34
C ASP A 241 8.34 -5.74 -12.11
N PRO A 242 8.83 -6.83 -12.72
CA PRO A 242 10.05 -6.89 -13.54
C PRO A 242 9.88 -6.18 -14.90
N ILE A 243 9.60 -4.88 -14.86
CA ILE A 243 9.29 -4.06 -16.04
C ILE A 243 10.46 -3.97 -17.02
N ALA A 244 11.72 -4.03 -16.53
CA ALA A 244 12.90 -4.08 -17.38
C ALA A 244 12.86 -5.31 -18.30
N GLU A 245 12.62 -6.48 -17.73
CA GLU A 245 12.51 -7.75 -18.44
C GLU A 245 11.28 -7.78 -19.37
N MET A 246 10.20 -7.10 -19.01
CA MET A 246 9.03 -6.94 -19.91
C MET A 246 9.37 -6.17 -21.18
N PHE A 247 10.27 -5.18 -21.13
CA PHE A 247 10.72 -4.48 -22.34
C PHE A 247 11.55 -5.37 -23.26
N ASP A 248 12.44 -6.17 -22.68
CA ASP A 248 13.22 -7.15 -23.44
C ASP A 248 12.32 -8.18 -24.12
N MET A 249 11.30 -8.66 -23.39
CA MET A 249 10.30 -9.57 -23.92
C MET A 249 9.48 -8.93 -25.04
N ARG A 250 9.04 -7.69 -24.88
CA ARG A 250 8.36 -6.95 -25.97
C ARG A 250 9.25 -6.86 -27.21
N ALA A 251 10.52 -6.50 -27.06
CA ALA A 251 11.45 -6.38 -28.18
C ALA A 251 11.68 -7.72 -28.91
N GLU A 252 11.63 -8.84 -28.17
CA GLU A 252 11.68 -10.19 -28.74
C GLU A 252 10.42 -10.52 -29.55
N PHE A 253 9.24 -10.42 -28.93
CA PHE A 253 7.96 -10.74 -29.58
C PHE A 253 7.66 -9.83 -30.77
N GLN A 254 8.09 -8.57 -30.72
CA GLN A 254 7.95 -7.62 -31.82
C GLN A 254 8.65 -8.12 -33.09
N LYS A 255 9.83 -8.76 -32.97
CA LYS A 255 10.55 -9.34 -34.12
C LYS A 255 9.79 -10.51 -34.75
N ARG A 256 8.87 -11.12 -34.00
CA ARG A 256 8.06 -12.28 -34.38
C ARG A 256 6.66 -11.89 -34.83
N GLY A 257 6.35 -10.60 -34.88
CA GLY A 257 5.07 -10.07 -35.37
C GLY A 257 4.02 -9.79 -34.28
N LEU A 258 4.32 -10.00 -33.00
CA LEU A 258 3.45 -9.61 -31.89
C LEU A 258 4.00 -8.36 -31.20
N ASN A 259 3.24 -7.27 -31.22
CA ASN A 259 3.61 -6.03 -30.53
C ASN A 259 2.48 -5.57 -29.60
N PHE A 260 2.83 -4.87 -28.52
CA PHE A 260 1.90 -4.39 -27.51
C PHE A 260 2.50 -3.17 -26.79
N THR A 261 1.64 -2.35 -26.19
CA THR A 261 2.09 -1.26 -25.30
C THR A 261 2.44 -1.81 -23.92
N ILE A 262 3.29 -1.08 -23.19
CA ILE A 262 3.53 -1.34 -21.77
C ILE A 262 3.04 -0.14 -20.97
N HIS A 263 2.08 -0.39 -20.08
CA HIS A 263 1.59 0.58 -19.11
C HIS A 263 2.24 0.31 -17.76
N ALA A 264 2.89 1.32 -17.18
CA ALA A 264 3.36 1.24 -15.79
C ALA A 264 2.28 1.79 -14.87
N ASP A 265 1.65 0.92 -14.08
CA ASP A 265 0.80 1.34 -12.98
C ASP A 265 1.66 1.73 -11.78
N ALA A 266 2.09 2.98 -11.76
CA ALA A 266 2.86 3.55 -10.67
C ALA A 266 1.98 4.45 -9.78
N ALA A 267 0.68 4.17 -9.69
CA ALA A 267 -0.24 4.97 -8.89
C ALA A 267 0.27 5.09 -7.44
N TRP A 268 0.71 3.97 -6.87
CA TRP A 268 1.34 3.94 -5.55
C TRP A 268 2.85 4.17 -5.59
N GLY A 269 3.62 3.39 -6.36
CA GLY A 269 5.09 3.43 -6.31
C GLY A 269 5.74 4.60 -7.05
N GLY A 270 4.99 5.38 -7.83
CA GLY A 270 5.57 6.36 -8.76
C GLY A 270 6.42 7.44 -8.10
N TYR A 271 6.08 7.92 -6.90
CA TYR A 271 6.90 8.92 -6.21
C TYR A 271 8.16 8.36 -5.57
N LEU A 272 8.27 7.04 -5.34
CA LEU A 272 9.51 6.44 -4.82
C LEU A 272 10.66 6.55 -5.83
N LEU A 273 10.38 6.82 -7.11
CA LEU A 273 11.40 7.23 -8.10
C LEU A 273 12.25 8.41 -7.63
N THR A 274 11.69 9.28 -6.79
CA THR A 274 12.43 10.43 -6.24
C THR A 274 13.60 10.00 -5.37
N MET A 275 13.57 8.80 -4.75
CA MET A 275 14.67 8.27 -3.93
C MET A 275 15.96 8.01 -4.72
N ILE A 276 15.88 7.92 -6.04
CA ILE A 276 17.04 7.64 -6.92
C ILE A 276 17.21 8.71 -8.00
N ARG A 277 16.48 9.83 -7.89
CA ARG A 277 16.57 10.94 -8.82
C ARG A 277 17.55 11.96 -8.26
N GLU A 278 18.65 12.13 -8.96
CA GLU A 278 19.71 13.08 -8.61
C GLU A 278 19.16 14.51 -8.44
N ALA A 279 19.63 15.19 -7.39
CA ALA A 279 19.31 16.58 -7.15
C ALA A 279 20.06 17.52 -8.10
N SER A 280 19.44 18.63 -8.47
CA SER A 280 20.11 19.67 -9.27
C SER A 280 21.21 20.41 -8.48
N ASP A 281 22.25 20.89 -9.16
CA ASP A 281 23.33 21.70 -8.55
C ASP A 281 22.81 22.89 -7.72
N HIS A 282 21.77 23.57 -8.23
CA HIS A 282 21.14 24.68 -7.51
C HIS A 282 20.54 24.23 -6.17
N ARG A 283 19.92 23.05 -6.15
CA ARG A 283 19.34 22.47 -4.93
C ARG A 283 20.42 22.07 -3.93
N LEU A 284 21.47 21.40 -4.40
CA LEU A 284 22.60 21.00 -3.55
C LEU A 284 23.25 22.20 -2.87
N LYS A 285 23.53 23.29 -3.61
CA LYS A 285 24.07 24.55 -3.06
C LYS A 285 23.15 25.17 -2.01
N LYS A 286 21.83 25.12 -2.23
CA LYS A 286 20.85 25.64 -1.27
C LYS A 286 20.84 24.83 0.02
N LEU A 287 20.93 23.51 -0.06
CA LEU A 287 20.96 22.62 1.11
C LEU A 287 22.26 22.77 1.89
N GLU A 288 23.41 22.88 1.20
CA GLU A 288 24.71 23.14 1.82
C GLU A 288 24.70 24.43 2.66
N TYR A 289 24.09 25.50 2.15
CA TYR A 289 23.95 26.76 2.88
C TYR A 289 23.09 26.64 4.14
N LEU A 290 22.04 25.81 4.13
CA LEU A 290 21.11 25.68 5.25
C LEU A 290 21.67 24.79 6.38
N GLY A 291 22.64 23.93 6.07
CA GLY A 291 23.13 22.90 6.97
C GLY A 291 22.10 21.78 7.17
N GLU A 292 22.57 20.55 7.40
CA GLU A 292 21.69 19.40 7.58
C GLU A 292 21.84 18.74 8.94
N SER A 293 20.68 18.40 9.52
CA SER A 293 20.59 17.46 10.63
C SER A 293 20.53 16.03 10.11
N PHE A 294 20.94 15.07 10.95
CA PHE A 294 20.78 13.65 10.64
C PHE A 294 19.31 13.31 10.43
N VAL A 295 19.02 12.63 9.31
CA VAL A 295 17.70 12.12 8.97
C VAL A 295 17.88 10.65 8.59
N PRO A 296 17.16 9.72 9.25
CA PRO A 296 17.38 8.31 9.05
C PRO A 296 16.63 7.82 7.81
N GLU A 297 17.34 7.27 6.84
CA GLU A 297 16.75 6.78 5.59
C GLU A 297 17.44 5.51 5.12
N ILE A 298 16.79 4.79 4.22
CA ILE A 298 17.36 3.61 3.58
C ILE A 298 17.16 3.70 2.06
N PRO A 299 18.16 3.32 1.24
CA PRO A 299 17.98 3.25 -0.20
C PRO A 299 16.98 2.16 -0.58
N LEU A 300 16.53 2.25 -1.83
CA LEU A 300 15.82 1.15 -2.47
C LEU A 300 16.74 -0.06 -2.63
N SER A 301 16.16 -1.26 -2.69
CA SER A 301 16.90 -2.47 -3.06
C SER A 301 17.46 -2.34 -4.48
N ASP A 302 18.54 -3.05 -4.79
CA ASP A 302 19.13 -3.07 -6.14
C ASP A 302 18.09 -3.47 -7.20
N TYR A 303 17.24 -4.45 -6.86
CA TYR A 303 16.12 -4.86 -7.70
C TYR A 303 15.15 -3.70 -7.95
N ALA A 304 14.61 -3.08 -6.89
CA ALA A 304 13.64 -2.00 -7.03
C ALA A 304 14.23 -0.82 -7.81
N ALA A 305 15.46 -0.42 -7.48
CA ALA A 305 16.18 0.66 -8.18
C ALA A 305 16.38 0.34 -9.66
N HIS A 306 16.69 -0.91 -10.01
CA HIS A 306 16.80 -1.34 -11.41
C HIS A 306 15.47 -1.21 -12.16
N GLN A 307 14.36 -1.70 -11.59
CA GLN A 307 13.05 -1.62 -12.22
C GLN A 307 12.57 -0.17 -12.38
N TYR A 308 12.78 0.67 -11.37
CA TYR A 308 12.45 2.09 -11.42
C TYR A 308 13.19 2.82 -12.56
N LYS A 309 14.46 2.52 -12.82
CA LYS A 309 15.22 3.11 -13.94
C LYS A 309 14.59 2.80 -15.30
N SER A 310 13.84 1.70 -15.41
CA SER A 310 13.16 1.26 -16.63
C SER A 310 11.75 1.84 -16.80
N VAL A 311 11.12 2.40 -15.76
CA VAL A 311 9.75 2.98 -15.85
C VAL A 311 9.63 4.05 -16.94
N LYS A 312 10.69 4.85 -17.18
CA LYS A 312 10.72 5.87 -18.25
C LYS A 312 10.56 5.32 -19.68
N LEU A 313 10.72 4.01 -19.86
CA LEU A 313 10.58 3.35 -21.16
C LEU A 313 9.13 2.93 -21.44
N ALA A 314 8.25 2.93 -20.42
CA ALA A 314 6.83 2.61 -20.56
C ALA A 314 6.16 3.60 -21.53
N ASP A 315 5.12 3.15 -22.23
CA ASP A 315 4.39 4.01 -23.17
C ASP A 315 3.53 5.01 -22.40
N THR A 316 2.96 4.57 -21.28
CA THR A 316 2.19 5.39 -20.34
C THR A 316 2.47 4.99 -18.90
N VAL A 317 2.35 5.95 -17.99
CA VAL A 317 2.56 5.76 -16.54
C VAL A 317 1.40 6.40 -15.78
N THR A 318 0.69 5.63 -14.97
CA THR A 318 -0.24 6.17 -13.95
C THR A 318 0.56 6.56 -12.72
N ILE A 319 0.30 7.71 -12.11
CA ILE A 319 0.93 8.15 -10.85
C ILE A 319 -0.05 9.00 -10.04
N ASP A 320 -0.17 8.75 -8.74
CA ASP A 320 -1.12 9.47 -7.89
C ASP A 320 -0.42 10.39 -6.87
N PRO A 321 -0.43 11.71 -7.09
CA PRO A 321 -0.05 12.67 -6.05
C PRO A 321 -0.78 12.47 -4.72
N HIS A 322 -2.07 12.09 -4.74
CA HIS A 322 -2.85 11.86 -3.50
C HIS A 322 -2.53 10.55 -2.76
N LYS A 323 -1.57 9.75 -3.26
CA LYS A 323 -1.02 8.56 -2.59
C LYS A 323 0.35 8.92 -2.01
N SER A 324 1.43 8.34 -2.53
CA SER A 324 2.80 8.55 -2.07
C SER A 324 3.38 9.93 -2.36
N GLY A 325 2.65 10.79 -3.07
CA GLY A 325 3.01 12.20 -3.29
C GLY A 325 2.62 13.16 -2.17
N PHE A 326 1.96 12.67 -1.10
CA PHE A 326 1.51 13.48 0.05
C PHE A 326 0.59 14.67 -0.32
N CYS A 327 -0.12 14.59 -1.45
CA CYS A 327 -1.11 15.60 -1.84
C CYS A 327 -2.50 15.22 -1.32
N GLN A 328 -3.39 16.20 -1.18
CA GLN A 328 -4.79 15.92 -0.81
C GLN A 328 -5.57 15.34 -1.99
N TYR A 329 -6.55 14.49 -1.68
CA TYR A 329 -7.54 14.05 -2.66
C TYR A 329 -8.40 15.24 -3.15
N PRO A 330 -8.82 15.26 -4.43
CA PRO A 330 -8.45 14.35 -5.51
C PRO A 330 -7.21 14.84 -6.28
N ALA A 331 -6.25 13.96 -6.53
CA ALA A 331 -5.10 14.20 -7.40
C ALA A 331 -4.51 12.87 -7.94
N GLY A 332 -4.99 12.45 -9.11
CA GLY A 332 -4.38 11.40 -9.94
C GLY A 332 -3.77 11.98 -11.22
N ALA A 333 -2.82 11.28 -11.84
CA ALA A 333 -2.19 11.71 -13.08
C ALA A 333 -1.83 10.54 -14.00
N LEU A 334 -1.82 10.84 -15.30
CA LEU A 334 -1.38 9.95 -16.36
C LEU A 334 -0.30 10.67 -17.18
N ALA A 335 0.87 10.06 -17.27
CA ALA A 335 1.97 10.54 -18.08
C ALA A 335 2.09 9.68 -19.35
N TYR A 336 2.19 10.35 -20.51
CA TYR A 336 2.46 9.70 -21.78
C TYR A 336 3.93 9.92 -22.13
N ARG A 337 4.66 8.85 -22.45
CA ARG A 337 6.03 8.98 -22.96
C ARG A 337 6.06 9.74 -24.29
N ASN A 338 5.05 9.51 -25.12
CA ASN A 338 4.81 10.26 -26.35
C ASN A 338 3.50 11.03 -26.24
N GLY A 339 3.60 12.35 -26.10
CA GLY A 339 2.44 13.24 -25.93
C GLY A 339 1.42 13.20 -27.08
N VAL A 340 1.77 12.66 -28.26
CA VAL A 340 0.82 12.45 -29.37
C VAL A 340 -0.28 11.43 -29.01
N MET A 341 0.01 10.48 -28.12
CA MET A 341 -0.93 9.42 -27.75
C MET A 341 -2.24 9.94 -27.12
N LYS A 342 -2.19 11.12 -26.49
CA LYS A 342 -3.39 11.76 -25.92
C LYS A 342 -4.43 12.14 -26.98
N GLY A 343 -4.03 12.24 -28.25
CA GLY A 343 -4.93 12.52 -29.37
C GLY A 343 -5.86 11.35 -29.73
N PHE A 344 -5.58 10.13 -29.27
CA PHE A 344 -6.44 8.97 -29.58
C PHE A 344 -7.77 8.96 -28.84
N ILE A 345 -7.96 9.85 -27.86
CA ILE A 345 -9.19 9.95 -27.07
C ILE A 345 -9.98 11.23 -27.35
N THR A 346 -9.52 12.10 -28.26
CA THR A 346 -10.22 13.35 -28.59
C THR A 346 -11.35 13.10 -29.58
N LEU A 347 -12.49 13.76 -29.37
CA LEU A 347 -13.63 13.75 -30.29
C LEU A 347 -13.57 14.86 -31.36
N GLN A 348 -12.65 15.81 -31.21
CA GLN A 348 -12.32 16.82 -32.20
C GLN A 348 -10.99 16.47 -32.88
N ALA A 349 -10.90 16.69 -34.20
CA ALA A 349 -9.64 16.58 -34.92
C ALA A 349 -8.63 17.58 -34.32
N PRO A 350 -7.33 17.24 -34.23
CA PRO A 350 -6.32 18.20 -33.81
C PRO A 350 -6.26 19.31 -34.87
N GLU A 351 -6.88 20.46 -34.58
CA GLU A 351 -6.73 21.67 -35.38
C GLU A 351 -5.23 21.97 -35.56
N VAL A 352 -4.82 22.24 -36.79
CA VAL A 352 -3.44 22.64 -37.08
C VAL A 352 -3.16 23.94 -36.34
N PHE A 353 -2.33 23.84 -35.31
CA PHE A 353 -1.94 24.92 -34.40
C PHE A 353 -1.58 26.21 -35.15
N HIS A 354 -2.40 27.23 -34.98
CA HIS A 354 -2.05 28.61 -35.31
C HIS A 354 -1.90 29.38 -33.99
N SER A 355 -0.81 30.13 -33.90
CA SER A 355 -0.35 31.01 -32.81
C SER A 355 -1.36 31.43 -31.72
N GLU A 356 -0.95 31.28 -30.45
CA GLU A 356 -1.43 32.04 -29.27
C GLU A 356 -2.92 31.92 -28.90
N SER A 357 -3.46 30.70 -28.81
CA SER A 357 -4.65 30.43 -27.99
C SER A 357 -4.37 29.30 -26.98
N ASP A 358 -4.66 29.55 -25.70
CA ASP A 358 -4.38 28.61 -24.61
C ASP A 358 -5.12 27.28 -24.84
N ILE A 359 -4.35 26.21 -25.03
CA ILE A 359 -4.88 24.85 -25.26
C ILE A 359 -5.67 24.41 -24.03
N SER A 360 -6.97 24.15 -24.19
CA SER A 360 -7.77 23.55 -23.13
C SER A 360 -7.31 22.11 -22.86
N VAL A 361 -6.64 21.89 -21.72
CA VAL A 361 -6.18 20.55 -21.29
C VAL A 361 -7.36 19.58 -21.06
N GLY A 362 -8.59 20.10 -20.91
CA GLY A 362 -9.79 19.32 -20.61
C GLY A 362 -10.25 18.37 -21.73
N VAL A 363 -9.77 18.53 -22.98
CA VAL A 363 -10.19 17.67 -24.10
C VAL A 363 -9.41 16.36 -24.22
N TYR A 364 -8.31 16.21 -23.45
CA TYR A 364 -7.39 15.08 -23.54
C TYR A 364 -7.54 14.09 -22.37
N GLY A 365 -8.78 13.83 -21.93
CA GLY A 365 -9.07 12.94 -20.81
C GLY A 365 -10.53 12.46 -20.81
N LEU A 366 -10.86 11.60 -19.85
CA LEU A 366 -12.24 11.13 -19.62
C LEU A 366 -13.10 12.17 -18.89
N GLU A 367 -12.47 12.99 -18.06
CA GLU A 367 -13.14 14.04 -17.28
C GLU A 367 -13.34 15.31 -18.13
N GLY A 368 -14.36 16.10 -17.80
CA GLY A 368 -14.58 17.43 -18.35
C GLY A 368 -14.02 18.53 -17.43
N SER A 369 -14.91 19.24 -16.74
CA SER A 369 -14.53 20.23 -15.72
C SER A 369 -13.70 19.60 -14.61
N LYS A 370 -12.56 20.23 -14.29
CA LYS A 370 -11.57 19.73 -13.33
C LYS A 370 -11.01 20.87 -12.48
N PRO A 371 -10.74 20.66 -11.18
CA PRO A 371 -10.37 21.73 -10.27
C PRO A 371 -8.92 22.20 -10.51
N GLY A 372 -8.74 23.47 -10.90
CA GLY A 372 -7.41 24.09 -10.99
C GLY A 372 -6.66 24.10 -9.64
N ALA A 373 -7.41 24.10 -8.52
CA ALA A 373 -6.87 23.99 -7.17
C ALA A 373 -6.08 22.69 -6.94
N ALA A 374 -6.50 21.56 -7.52
CA ALA A 374 -5.76 20.30 -7.40
C ALA A 374 -4.40 20.39 -8.08
N ALA A 375 -4.35 20.96 -9.30
CA ALA A 375 -3.09 21.19 -10.01
C ALA A 375 -2.16 22.16 -9.24
N ALA A 376 -2.72 23.25 -8.68
CA ALA A 376 -1.98 24.19 -7.86
C ALA A 376 -1.42 23.54 -6.58
N GLY A 377 -2.21 22.69 -5.90
CA GLY A 377 -1.79 21.96 -4.71
C GLY A 377 -0.63 21.00 -4.99
N VAL A 378 -0.72 20.22 -6.07
CA VAL A 378 0.36 19.32 -6.50
C VAL A 378 1.62 20.11 -6.87
N LEU A 379 1.48 21.20 -7.64
CA LEU A 379 2.62 22.05 -8.01
C LEU A 379 3.30 22.66 -6.78
N LEU A 380 2.52 23.12 -5.80
CA LEU A 380 3.05 23.65 -4.55
C LEU A 380 3.85 22.57 -3.80
N ALA A 381 3.29 21.38 -3.62
CA ALA A 381 3.96 20.26 -2.98
C ALA A 381 5.29 19.92 -3.68
N HIS A 382 5.30 19.84 -5.01
CA HIS A 382 6.50 19.56 -5.80
C HIS A 382 7.58 20.62 -5.63
N ARG A 383 7.20 21.90 -5.57
CA ARG A 383 8.15 23.01 -5.40
C ARG A 383 8.71 23.10 -3.98
N VAL A 384 7.88 22.80 -2.98
CA VAL A 384 8.28 22.84 -1.55
C VAL A 384 9.18 21.66 -1.22
N LEU A 385 8.76 20.43 -1.55
CA LEU A 385 9.51 19.22 -1.20
C LEU A 385 10.70 18.99 -2.13
N GLY A 386 10.51 19.18 -3.44
CA GLY A 386 11.45 18.75 -4.49
C GLY A 386 11.24 17.30 -4.88
N LEU A 387 11.33 17.01 -6.18
CA LEU A 387 11.13 15.69 -6.76
C LEU A 387 12.46 14.98 -7.04
N ASP A 388 13.30 14.88 -6.01
CA ASP A 388 14.64 14.29 -6.05
C ASP A 388 15.00 13.68 -4.69
N GLU A 389 16.16 13.04 -4.63
CA GLU A 389 16.64 12.24 -3.50
C GLU A 389 16.82 13.08 -2.23
N THR A 390 17.07 14.37 -2.38
CA THR A 390 17.25 15.30 -1.25
C THR A 390 15.95 15.96 -0.80
N GLY A 391 14.82 15.60 -1.41
CA GLY A 391 13.50 16.17 -1.14
C GLY A 391 12.48 15.13 -0.74
N LEU A 392 11.46 14.93 -1.59
CA LEU A 392 10.47 13.87 -1.39
C LEU A 392 11.12 12.48 -1.35
N GLY A 393 12.24 12.27 -2.05
CA GLY A 393 13.01 11.03 -1.96
C GLY A 393 13.44 10.72 -0.53
N ARG A 394 13.99 11.71 0.18
CA ARG A 394 14.38 11.59 1.60
C ARG A 394 13.21 11.34 2.55
N VAL A 395 12.04 11.94 2.28
CA VAL A 395 10.81 11.68 3.06
C VAL A 395 10.37 10.22 2.86
N LEU A 396 10.38 9.74 1.63
CA LEU A 396 10.03 8.36 1.31
C LEU A 396 11.10 7.36 1.79
N GLY A 397 12.37 7.76 1.85
CA GLY A 397 13.46 6.97 2.44
C GLY A 397 13.28 6.75 3.94
N GLN A 398 12.78 7.75 4.69
CA GLN A 398 12.36 7.59 6.08
C GLN A 398 11.17 6.64 6.22
N CYS A 399 10.15 6.80 5.35
CA CYS A 399 9.01 5.91 5.33
C CYS A 399 9.44 4.46 5.05
N GLN A 400 10.38 4.27 4.12
CA GLN A 400 10.95 2.97 3.77
C GLN A 400 11.69 2.36 4.95
N LEU A 401 12.52 3.12 5.66
CA LEU A 401 13.15 2.65 6.88
C LEU A 401 12.11 2.16 7.91
N GLY A 402 11.06 2.96 8.14
CA GLY A 402 9.94 2.56 9.01
C GLY A 402 9.28 1.25 8.55
N ALA A 403 9.05 1.09 7.24
CA ALA A 403 8.51 -0.14 6.67
C ALA A 403 9.42 -1.35 6.94
N LYS A 404 10.74 -1.21 6.81
CA LYS A 404 11.72 -2.28 7.07
C LYS A 404 11.82 -2.63 8.57
N LEU A 405 11.74 -1.63 9.45
CA LEU A 405 11.71 -1.87 10.89
C LEU A 405 10.44 -2.62 11.30
N PHE A 406 9.28 -2.25 10.73
CA PHE A 406 8.05 -2.99 10.95
C PHE A 406 8.11 -4.41 10.42
N TYR A 407 8.67 -4.64 9.23
CA TYR A 407 8.91 -5.99 8.72
C TYR A 407 9.68 -6.86 9.71
N CYS A 408 10.77 -6.32 10.26
CA CYS A 408 11.59 -6.99 11.27
C CYS A 408 10.78 -7.28 12.54
N MET A 409 10.04 -6.28 13.01
CA MET A 409 9.17 -6.40 14.18
C MET A 409 8.07 -7.46 13.99
N TRP A 410 7.37 -7.50 12.85
CA TRP A 410 6.37 -8.53 12.55
C TRP A 410 6.97 -9.94 12.54
N MET A 411 8.23 -10.08 12.12
CA MET A 411 8.95 -11.35 12.10
C MET A 411 9.33 -11.86 13.50
N THR A 412 9.47 -10.95 14.47
CA THR A 412 9.94 -11.24 15.82
C THR A 412 8.93 -10.93 16.93
N VAL A 413 7.73 -10.45 16.59
CA VAL A 413 6.69 -10.09 17.56
C VAL A 413 6.24 -11.32 18.36
N ALA A 414 6.20 -12.48 17.71
CA ALA A 414 6.03 -13.76 18.39
C ALA A 414 7.33 -14.11 19.14
N ARG A 415 7.20 -14.34 20.45
CA ARG A 415 8.26 -14.85 21.32
C ARG A 415 8.26 -16.37 21.30
N ASP A 416 9.39 -16.96 21.68
CA ASP A 416 9.58 -18.41 21.57
C ASP A 416 8.56 -19.20 22.40
N TYR A 417 8.11 -18.61 23.52
CA TYR A 417 7.11 -19.16 24.43
C TYR A 417 5.66 -18.80 24.09
N ASP A 418 5.40 -17.99 23.06
CA ASP A 418 4.03 -17.65 22.65
C ASP A 418 3.36 -18.82 21.95
N ASP A 419 2.04 -18.98 22.11
CA ASP A 419 1.27 -20.05 21.46
C ASP A 419 0.94 -19.72 19.99
N PHE A 420 1.42 -18.60 19.46
CA PHE A 420 1.18 -18.15 18.09
C PHE A 420 2.49 -17.94 17.31
N ILE A 421 2.35 -17.85 15.99
CA ILE A 421 3.36 -17.41 15.04
C ILE A 421 2.84 -16.18 14.29
N CYS A 422 3.75 -15.32 13.86
CA CYS A 422 3.46 -14.21 12.96
C CYS A 422 4.43 -14.29 11.79
N LEU A 423 3.90 -14.42 10.57
CA LEU A 423 4.69 -14.61 9.36
C LEU A 423 4.40 -13.52 8.34
N ASN A 424 5.47 -12.88 7.85
CA ASN A 424 5.39 -11.98 6.71
C ASN A 424 5.05 -12.75 5.44
N PHE A 425 4.16 -12.20 4.61
CA PHE A 425 3.77 -12.82 3.35
C PHE A 425 4.96 -12.87 2.40
N ILE A 426 5.61 -11.72 2.15
CA ILE A 426 6.92 -11.65 1.51
C ILE A 426 7.96 -12.24 2.48
N ASP A 427 8.53 -13.38 2.10
CA ASP A 427 9.49 -14.11 2.93
C ASP A 427 10.88 -13.45 2.95
N LEU A 428 11.78 -14.02 3.74
CA LEU A 428 13.20 -13.71 3.66
C LEU A 428 13.75 -14.02 2.25
N PRO A 429 14.76 -13.26 1.78
CA PRO A 429 15.49 -13.62 0.58
C PRO A 429 16.09 -15.02 0.67
N GLU A 430 16.31 -15.66 -0.48
CA GLU A 430 16.98 -16.96 -0.55
C GLU A 430 18.34 -16.93 0.17
N GLY A 431 18.61 -18.00 0.92
CA GLY A 431 19.88 -18.20 1.63
C GLY A 431 19.91 -17.70 3.08
N TYR A 432 18.86 -17.03 3.56
CA TYR A 432 18.73 -16.68 4.98
C TYR A 432 18.04 -17.78 5.77
N ASP A 433 18.62 -18.15 6.92
CA ASP A 433 17.95 -18.98 7.91
C ASP A 433 17.00 -18.14 8.78
N THR A 434 15.83 -18.68 9.10
CA THR A 434 14.77 -17.92 9.80
C THR A 434 15.15 -17.63 11.25
N ASP A 435 15.71 -18.61 11.96
CA ASP A 435 15.99 -18.47 13.39
C ASP A 435 17.25 -17.64 13.64
N GLU A 436 18.29 -17.83 12.81
CA GLU A 436 19.47 -16.97 12.81
C GLU A 436 19.10 -15.51 12.50
N THR A 437 18.21 -15.28 11.53
CA THR A 437 17.76 -13.93 11.16
C THR A 437 16.94 -13.29 12.27
N ARG A 438 16.03 -14.02 12.93
CA ARG A 438 15.29 -13.52 14.09
C ARG A 438 16.21 -13.10 15.22
N LYS A 439 17.25 -13.89 15.49
CA LYS A 439 18.28 -13.56 16.47
C LYS A 439 19.03 -12.28 16.07
N PHE A 440 19.49 -12.20 14.82
CA PHE A 440 20.17 -11.02 14.28
C PHE A 440 19.32 -9.75 14.44
N ILE A 441 18.03 -9.81 14.12
CA ILE A 441 17.08 -8.71 14.26
C ILE A 441 16.98 -8.24 15.73
N ARG A 442 16.82 -9.17 16.67
CA ARG A 442 16.70 -8.86 18.10
C ARG A 442 17.98 -8.24 18.66
N ASP A 443 19.14 -8.73 18.24
CA ASP A 443 20.43 -8.31 18.78
C ASP A 443 20.92 -6.98 18.18
N ASN A 444 20.61 -6.72 16.91
CA ASN A 444 21.24 -5.64 16.13
C ASN A 444 20.28 -4.59 15.54
N ILE A 445 18.97 -4.82 15.56
CA ILE A 445 18.00 -3.93 14.90
C ILE A 445 16.98 -3.37 15.89
N LEU A 446 16.18 -4.25 16.50
CA LEU A 446 15.15 -3.82 17.43
C LEU A 446 15.79 -3.31 18.73
N GLY A 447 15.30 -2.19 19.26
CA GLY A 447 15.90 -1.57 20.44
C GLY A 447 17.11 -0.67 20.16
N LYS A 448 17.52 -0.50 18.89
CA LYS A 448 18.65 0.37 18.50
C LYS A 448 18.18 1.73 18.00
N ASP A 449 18.90 2.79 18.34
CA ASP A 449 18.61 4.11 17.81
C ASP A 449 19.03 4.23 16.33
N ASN A 450 18.43 5.18 15.62
CA ASN A 450 18.65 5.30 14.19
C ASN A 450 20.08 5.64 13.76
N ARG A 451 20.88 6.30 14.61
CA ARG A 451 22.28 6.59 14.31
C ARG A 451 23.14 5.34 14.45
N GLU A 452 22.87 4.52 15.47
CA GLU A 452 23.47 3.20 15.61
C GLU A 452 23.16 2.32 14.39
N LEU A 453 21.88 2.28 13.97
CA LEU A 453 21.47 1.55 12.78
C LEU A 453 22.19 2.03 11.52
N ALA A 454 22.20 3.35 11.28
CA ALA A 454 22.82 3.95 10.10
C ALA A 454 24.35 3.74 10.05
N ALA A 455 25.01 3.63 11.22
CA ALA A 455 26.44 3.35 11.29
C ALA A 455 26.78 1.86 11.04
N ASN A 456 25.81 0.96 11.15
CA ASN A 456 26.02 -0.47 10.97
C ASN A 456 25.74 -0.89 9.51
N VAL A 457 26.82 -1.06 8.75
CA VAL A 457 26.75 -1.43 7.31
C VAL A 457 26.07 -2.78 7.08
N GLU A 458 26.26 -3.76 7.96
CA GLU A 458 25.63 -5.07 7.84
C GLU A 458 24.11 -4.97 8.00
N VAL A 459 23.66 -4.22 9.01
CA VAL A 459 22.24 -3.93 9.25
C VAL A 459 21.62 -3.18 8.08
N MET A 460 22.27 -2.14 7.58
CA MET A 460 21.75 -1.36 6.45
C MET A 460 21.64 -2.19 5.17
N ASN A 461 22.63 -3.07 4.91
CA ASN A 461 22.59 -4.00 3.78
C ASN A 461 21.48 -5.05 3.91
N PHE A 462 21.23 -5.53 5.13
CA PHE A 462 20.13 -6.45 5.42
C PHE A 462 18.77 -5.78 5.21
N LEU A 463 18.55 -4.62 5.85
CA LEU A 463 17.29 -3.87 5.76
C LEU A 463 16.96 -3.45 4.32
N ALA A 464 17.96 -3.18 3.48
CA ALA A 464 17.75 -2.84 2.07
C ALA A 464 17.18 -4.00 1.25
N LYS A 465 17.37 -5.26 1.69
CA LYS A 465 16.99 -6.48 0.96
C LYS A 465 15.68 -7.10 1.43
N VAL A 466 15.34 -6.97 2.70
CA VAL A 466 14.17 -7.65 3.30
C VAL A 466 12.89 -6.83 3.19
N GLY A 467 11.72 -7.46 3.32
CA GLY A 467 10.43 -6.78 3.35
C GLY A 467 10.00 -6.17 2.00
N PRO A 468 9.00 -5.27 2.01
CA PRO A 468 8.31 -4.85 0.81
C PRO A 468 9.17 -3.96 -0.08
N ASP A 469 8.94 -4.01 -1.40
CA ASP A 469 9.63 -3.14 -2.34
C ASP A 469 9.24 -1.67 -2.13
N ALA A 470 7.96 -1.39 -1.86
CA ALA A 470 7.42 -0.03 -1.77
C ALA A 470 6.43 0.21 -0.59
N LEU A 471 6.92 0.14 0.66
CA LEU A 471 6.23 0.64 1.87
C LEU A 471 5.01 -0.12 2.44
N ILE A 472 4.55 -1.24 1.87
CA ILE A 472 3.38 -1.98 2.41
C ILE A 472 3.79 -3.36 2.92
N ASN A 473 3.79 -3.54 4.24
CA ASN A 473 4.01 -4.84 4.86
C ASN A 473 2.72 -5.67 4.89
N THR A 474 2.85 -6.97 4.68
CA THR A 474 1.75 -7.93 4.71
C THR A 474 2.14 -9.14 5.56
N PHE A 475 1.27 -9.57 6.47
CA PHE A 475 1.57 -10.65 7.41
C PHE A 475 0.30 -11.33 7.94
N THR A 476 0.43 -12.58 8.39
CA THR A 476 -0.65 -13.40 8.95
C THR A 476 -0.19 -13.99 10.28
N VAL A 477 -1.11 -14.06 11.23
CA VAL A 477 -0.91 -14.70 12.54
C VAL A 477 -1.57 -16.07 12.52
N ASN A 478 -0.90 -17.12 12.98
CA ASN A 478 -1.53 -18.43 13.16
C ASN A 478 -1.19 -19.01 14.54
N ILE A 479 -2.00 -19.94 15.04
CA ILE A 479 -1.71 -20.66 16.28
C ILE A 479 -0.70 -21.77 15.99
N LYS A 480 0.29 -21.97 16.86
CA LYS A 480 1.26 -23.07 16.73
C LYS A 480 0.52 -24.41 16.72
N GLY A 481 0.75 -25.21 15.69
CA GLY A 481 0.09 -26.51 15.51
C GLY A 481 -1.31 -26.46 14.90
N ASN A 482 -1.88 -25.27 14.63
CA ASN A 482 -3.14 -25.18 13.89
C ASN A 482 -2.93 -25.44 12.38
N SER A 483 -3.65 -26.42 11.85
CA SER A 483 -3.68 -26.75 10.42
C SER A 483 -4.98 -26.33 9.72
N GLU A 484 -5.90 -25.66 10.42
CA GLU A 484 -7.21 -25.30 9.89
C GLU A 484 -7.26 -23.85 9.40
N THR A 485 -7.45 -23.66 8.08
CA THR A 485 -7.47 -22.33 7.45
C THR A 485 -8.60 -21.44 7.99
N HIS A 486 -9.75 -22.01 8.35
CA HIS A 486 -10.88 -21.24 8.87
C HIS A 486 -10.57 -20.61 10.24
N LEU A 487 -9.88 -21.33 11.13
CA LEU A 487 -9.44 -20.79 12.42
C LEU A 487 -8.38 -19.70 12.24
N CYS A 488 -7.44 -19.92 11.31
CA CYS A 488 -6.48 -18.88 10.93
C CYS A 488 -7.22 -17.62 10.47
N ASN A 489 -8.16 -17.72 9.51
CA ASN A 489 -8.91 -16.56 9.03
C ASN A 489 -9.75 -15.89 10.14
N GLN A 490 -10.39 -16.69 11.00
CA GLN A 490 -11.15 -16.17 12.14
C GLN A 490 -10.26 -15.33 13.07
N LEU A 491 -9.03 -15.77 13.35
CA LEU A 491 -8.10 -15.00 14.16
C LEU A 491 -7.78 -13.63 13.52
N GLN A 492 -7.62 -13.58 12.18
CA GLN A 492 -7.34 -12.32 11.49
C GLN A 492 -8.54 -11.38 11.55
N ASP A 493 -9.75 -11.93 11.45
CA ASP A 493 -11.00 -11.17 11.55
C ASP A 493 -11.16 -10.54 12.93
N ILE A 494 -10.83 -11.29 13.99
CA ILE A 494 -10.85 -10.79 15.36
C ILE A 494 -9.79 -9.71 15.54
N ILE A 495 -8.54 -9.95 15.15
CA ILE A 495 -7.46 -8.95 15.25
C ILE A 495 -7.83 -7.68 14.49
N PHE A 496 -8.29 -7.80 13.24
CA PHE A 496 -8.70 -6.66 12.44
C PHE A 496 -9.88 -5.92 13.10
N SER A 497 -10.84 -6.63 13.70
CA SER A 497 -11.99 -6.02 14.38
C SER A 497 -11.58 -5.14 15.58
N GLU A 498 -10.47 -5.46 16.24
CA GLU A 498 -9.91 -4.70 17.36
C GLU A 498 -9.00 -3.55 16.90
N LEU A 499 -8.47 -3.62 15.67
CA LEU A 499 -7.49 -2.69 15.11
C LEU A 499 -8.02 -1.90 13.90
N ASN A 500 -9.34 -1.67 13.84
CA ASN A 500 -9.96 -0.81 12.83
C ASN A 500 -10.89 0.23 13.45
N GLY A 501 -11.11 1.32 12.73
CA GLY A 501 -12.11 2.33 13.06
C GLY A 501 -13.34 2.21 12.17
N THR A 502 -14.53 2.28 12.76
CA THR A 502 -15.79 2.43 12.03
C THR A 502 -16.46 3.74 12.44
N VAL A 503 -17.04 4.47 11.48
CA VAL A 503 -17.80 5.70 11.76
C VAL A 503 -18.92 5.39 12.76
N GLY A 504 -18.99 6.16 13.85
CA GLY A 504 -19.99 6.01 14.90
C GLY A 504 -19.64 5.04 16.03
N LYS A 505 -18.48 4.39 16.02
CA LYS A 505 -17.93 3.65 17.17
C LYS A 505 -16.83 4.47 17.86
N SER A 506 -16.74 4.38 19.18
CA SER A 506 -15.68 5.00 19.98
C SER A 506 -14.30 4.50 19.50
N SER A 507 -13.39 5.42 19.20
CA SER A 507 -12.01 5.09 18.82
C SER A 507 -11.10 4.91 20.04
N LYS A 508 -11.61 5.08 21.27
CA LYS A 508 -10.82 5.03 22.51
C LYS A 508 -10.10 3.70 22.72
N ARG A 509 -10.63 2.61 22.16
CA ARG A 509 -10.07 1.25 22.27
C ARG A 509 -9.19 0.84 21.09
N VAL A 510 -8.97 1.69 20.08
CA VAL A 510 -8.20 1.31 18.87
C VAL A 510 -6.77 1.83 19.00
N PRO A 511 -5.81 1.02 19.50
CA PRO A 511 -4.44 1.48 19.75
C PRO A 511 -3.61 1.62 18.47
N LEU A 512 -4.02 0.94 17.40
CA LEU A 512 -3.34 0.87 16.11
C LEU A 512 -4.39 0.64 15.03
N PHE A 513 -4.16 1.22 13.84
CA PHE A 513 -4.95 0.93 12.65
C PHE A 513 -4.19 0.03 11.70
N LEU A 514 -4.77 -1.12 11.38
CA LEU A 514 -4.34 -2.00 10.30
C LEU A 514 -5.45 -2.13 9.26
N THR A 515 -5.08 -2.52 8.05
CA THR A 515 -6.04 -2.98 7.04
C THR A 515 -5.94 -4.49 6.87
N LYS A 516 -6.94 -5.11 6.24
CA LYS A 516 -7.00 -6.56 6.01
C LYS A 516 -7.42 -6.83 4.58
N SER A 517 -6.87 -7.89 4.00
CA SER A 517 -7.22 -8.38 2.66
C SER A 517 -7.09 -9.90 2.59
N GLU A 518 -7.33 -10.46 1.41
CA GLU A 518 -7.37 -11.92 1.19
C GLU A 518 -6.51 -12.32 -0.01
N VAL A 519 -5.81 -13.45 0.11
CA VAL A 519 -5.07 -14.09 -0.99
C VAL A 519 -5.78 -15.37 -1.43
N GLU A 520 -5.77 -15.61 -2.74
CA GLU A 520 -6.36 -16.80 -3.36
C GLU A 520 -5.44 -17.37 -4.45
N GLU A 521 -5.46 -18.69 -4.61
CA GLU A 521 -4.52 -19.40 -5.48
C GLU A 521 -4.60 -18.97 -6.94
N GLU A 522 -5.79 -18.69 -7.47
CA GLU A 522 -6.01 -18.29 -8.86
C GLU A 522 -5.22 -17.03 -9.24
N LYS A 523 -5.08 -16.07 -8.31
CA LYS A 523 -4.38 -14.80 -8.54
C LYS A 523 -2.90 -14.88 -8.18
N TYR A 524 -2.59 -15.57 -7.09
CA TYR A 524 -1.26 -15.54 -6.47
C TYR A 524 -0.37 -16.72 -6.84
N GLY A 525 -0.93 -17.82 -7.36
CA GLY A 525 -0.19 -18.99 -7.82
C GLY A 525 0.80 -19.52 -6.79
N GLU A 526 2.10 -19.48 -7.14
CA GLU A 526 3.20 -19.95 -6.30
C GLU A 526 3.30 -19.21 -4.96
N ALA A 527 3.08 -17.89 -4.95
CA ALA A 527 3.16 -17.07 -3.74
C ALA A 527 2.18 -17.56 -2.65
N PHE A 528 0.96 -17.88 -3.07
CA PHE A 528 -0.07 -18.42 -2.18
C PHE A 528 0.35 -19.77 -1.59
N ARG A 529 0.80 -20.72 -2.43
CA ARG A 529 1.16 -22.08 -1.98
C ARG A 529 2.33 -22.06 -1.00
N GLN A 530 3.36 -21.25 -1.29
CA GLN A 530 4.51 -21.09 -0.39
C GLN A 530 4.05 -20.52 0.97
N PHE A 531 3.21 -19.50 0.95
CA PHE A 531 2.74 -18.87 2.18
C PHE A 531 1.87 -19.80 3.03
N LYS A 532 0.95 -20.56 2.41
CA LYS A 532 0.17 -21.59 3.13
C LYS A 532 1.06 -22.62 3.80
N THR A 533 2.07 -23.11 3.06
CA THR A 533 3.03 -24.09 3.56
C THR A 533 3.76 -23.55 4.79
N ARG A 534 4.25 -22.31 4.74
CA ARG A 534 4.94 -21.64 5.87
C ARG A 534 4.01 -21.46 7.08
N LEU A 535 2.72 -21.22 6.86
CA LEU A 535 1.72 -21.12 7.93
C LEU A 535 1.31 -22.47 8.53
N GLY A 536 1.75 -23.60 7.97
CA GLY A 536 1.33 -24.94 8.40
C GLY A 536 -0.05 -25.36 7.86
N LEU A 537 -0.49 -24.75 6.75
CA LEU A 537 -1.79 -24.98 6.12
C LEU A 537 -1.61 -25.66 4.75
N SER A 538 -2.52 -26.56 4.37
CA SER A 538 -2.38 -27.37 3.15
C SER A 538 -3.58 -27.38 2.20
N ASP A 539 -4.72 -26.81 2.59
CA ASP A 539 -5.92 -26.75 1.75
C ASP A 539 -5.88 -25.60 0.71
N HIS A 540 -6.87 -25.51 -0.18
CA HIS A 540 -6.96 -24.47 -1.21
C HIS A 540 -7.84 -23.26 -0.83
N LEU A 541 -8.28 -23.16 0.43
CA LEU A 541 -9.09 -22.04 0.89
C LEU A 541 -8.27 -20.74 0.95
N LYS A 542 -8.93 -19.63 0.66
CA LYS A 542 -8.37 -18.28 0.74
C LYS A 542 -7.81 -18.01 2.14
N ILE A 543 -6.76 -17.19 2.21
CA ILE A 543 -6.15 -16.77 3.47
C ILE A 543 -6.29 -15.26 3.65
N ASN A 544 -6.68 -14.86 4.86
CA ASN A 544 -6.68 -13.47 5.27
C ASN A 544 -5.27 -13.05 5.72
N PHE A 545 -4.87 -11.84 5.36
CA PHE A 545 -3.65 -11.22 5.84
C PHE A 545 -3.91 -9.78 6.29
N LEU A 546 -3.13 -9.36 7.27
CA LEU A 546 -3.10 -7.99 7.78
C LEU A 546 -2.09 -7.17 6.99
N ARG A 547 -2.35 -5.88 6.90
CA ARG A 547 -1.62 -4.93 6.06
C ARG A 547 -1.23 -3.70 6.87
N ASN A 548 0.05 -3.33 6.74
CA ASN A 548 0.63 -2.14 7.34
C ASN A 548 1.25 -1.26 6.24
N THR A 549 0.54 -0.20 5.88
CA THR A 549 1.01 0.82 4.92
C THR A 549 1.81 1.90 5.65
N ALA A 550 3.12 1.90 5.44
CA ALA A 550 4.07 2.70 6.21
C ALA A 550 4.36 4.06 5.54
N MET A 551 3.46 5.04 5.71
CA MET A 551 3.59 6.39 5.14
C MET A 551 3.98 7.51 6.12
N ASN A 552 4.15 7.19 7.40
CA ASN A 552 4.50 8.19 8.40
C ASN A 552 6.04 8.29 8.49
N PRO A 553 6.68 9.39 8.06
CA PRO A 553 8.15 9.52 8.15
C PRO A 553 8.66 9.56 9.60
N PHE A 554 7.79 9.83 10.57
CA PHE A 554 8.15 9.91 11.99
C PHE A 554 8.05 8.57 12.75
N GLN A 555 7.60 7.50 12.08
CA GLN A 555 7.41 6.19 12.71
C GLN A 555 8.69 5.36 12.83
N ALA A 556 9.74 5.73 12.09
CA ALA A 556 11.03 5.04 12.09
C ALA A 556 11.84 5.39 13.34
N SER A 557 11.33 5.06 14.53
CA SER A 557 12.06 5.21 15.79
C SER A 557 11.92 3.96 16.65
N GLU A 558 12.98 3.66 17.41
CA GLU A 558 13.04 2.52 18.33
C GLU A 558 11.82 2.49 19.26
N ALA A 559 11.61 3.57 20.02
CA ALA A 559 10.53 3.64 21.00
C ALA A 559 9.14 3.42 20.37
N PHE A 560 8.91 3.95 19.16
CA PHE A 560 7.64 3.76 18.46
C PHE A 560 7.45 2.31 18.01
N VAL A 561 8.44 1.72 17.35
CA VAL A 561 8.38 0.32 16.89
C VAL A 561 8.20 -0.63 18.07
N THR A 562 8.95 -0.42 19.16
CA THR A 562 8.83 -1.20 20.39
C THR A 562 7.42 -1.11 20.99
N GLU A 563 6.81 0.07 21.00
CA GLU A 563 5.45 0.25 21.52
C GLU A 563 4.39 -0.40 20.63
N ILE A 564 4.48 -0.22 19.31
CA ILE A 564 3.60 -0.90 18.36
C ILE A 564 3.71 -2.42 18.49
N SER A 565 4.92 -2.96 18.70
CA SER A 565 5.13 -4.39 18.93
C SER A 565 4.36 -4.89 20.16
N LYS A 566 4.38 -4.15 21.26
CA LYS A 566 3.68 -4.51 22.50
C LYS A 566 2.16 -4.47 22.31
N LEU A 567 1.66 -3.39 21.72
CA LEU A 567 0.23 -3.20 21.45
C LEU A 567 -0.31 -4.30 20.54
N PHE A 568 0.42 -4.59 19.45
CA PHE A 568 0.00 -5.63 18.51
C PHE A 568 0.05 -7.03 19.12
N ARG A 569 1.13 -7.36 19.86
CA ARG A 569 1.21 -8.65 20.57
C ARG A 569 0.08 -8.82 21.60
N ASN A 570 -0.20 -7.79 22.40
CA ASN A 570 -1.32 -7.80 23.34
C ASN A 570 -2.65 -8.03 22.62
N CYS A 571 -2.86 -7.36 21.49
CA CYS A 571 -4.05 -7.56 20.66
C CYS A 571 -4.16 -9.00 20.16
N ILE A 572 -3.06 -9.62 19.72
CA ILE A 572 -3.06 -11.04 19.31
C ILE A 572 -3.50 -11.91 20.49
N MET A 573 -2.85 -11.77 21.65
CA MET A 573 -3.15 -12.60 22.82
C MET A 573 -4.62 -12.48 23.24
N ASN A 574 -5.14 -11.25 23.29
CA ASN A 574 -6.56 -11.00 23.51
C ASN A 574 -7.47 -11.63 22.45
N SER A 575 -7.04 -11.64 21.18
CA SER A 575 -7.81 -12.18 20.06
C SER A 575 -7.85 -13.71 20.06
N ILE A 576 -6.80 -14.36 20.57
CA ILE A 576 -6.78 -15.82 20.76
C ILE A 576 -7.90 -16.24 21.71
N GLY A 577 -8.08 -15.53 22.83
CA GLY A 577 -9.19 -15.79 23.76
C GLY A 577 -10.58 -15.65 23.14
N GLY A 578 -10.72 -14.86 22.06
CA GLY A 578 -11.95 -14.71 21.29
C GLY A 578 -12.21 -15.78 20.23
N LEU A 579 -11.30 -16.74 20.03
CA LEU A 579 -11.51 -17.86 19.12
C LEU A 579 -12.64 -18.76 19.61
N LYS A 580 -13.30 -19.45 18.67
CA LYS A 580 -14.33 -20.45 19.01
C LYS A 580 -13.69 -21.82 19.15
N GLY A 581 -14.23 -22.65 20.03
CA GLY A 581 -13.76 -24.02 20.24
C GLY A 581 -12.61 -24.11 21.23
N SER A 582 -11.78 -25.14 21.10
CA SER A 582 -10.76 -25.52 22.10
C SER A 582 -9.53 -24.59 22.17
N LEU A 583 -9.37 -23.67 21.22
CA LEU A 583 -8.24 -22.73 21.18
C LEU A 583 -8.53 -21.38 21.85
N GLY A 584 -9.80 -21.04 22.03
CA GLY A 584 -10.20 -19.79 22.69
C GLY A 584 -10.49 -19.96 24.18
N ASP A 585 -10.97 -18.90 24.81
CA ASP A 585 -11.32 -18.92 26.22
C ASP A 585 -12.58 -19.76 26.46
N VAL A 586 -12.55 -20.53 27.54
CA VAL A 586 -13.73 -21.28 27.99
C VAL A 586 -14.72 -20.29 28.60
N PRO A 587 -15.99 -20.27 28.17
CA PRO A 587 -17.03 -19.45 28.78
C PRO A 587 -17.09 -19.67 30.30
N THR A 588 -17.11 -18.57 31.06
CA THR A 588 -17.09 -18.60 32.54
C THR A 588 -17.83 -17.39 33.11
N HIS A 589 -17.93 -17.32 34.44
CA HIS A 589 -18.48 -16.17 35.13
C HIS A 589 -17.41 -15.11 35.40
N HIS A 590 -17.65 -13.87 35.00
CA HIS A 590 -16.69 -12.77 35.14
C HIS A 590 -17.04 -11.87 36.31
N CYS A 591 -16.06 -11.56 37.16
CA CYS A 591 -16.22 -10.73 38.35
C CYS A 591 -15.51 -9.38 38.19
N PHE A 592 -16.14 -8.31 38.67
CA PHE A 592 -15.62 -6.94 38.59
C PHE A 592 -15.84 -6.22 39.91
N ILE A 593 -14.82 -5.52 40.40
CA ILE A 593 -14.96 -4.52 41.47
C ILE A 593 -15.72 -3.32 40.93
N VAL A 594 -16.73 -2.87 41.66
CA VAL A 594 -17.38 -1.59 41.43
C VAL A 594 -16.47 -0.48 41.96
N SER A 595 -15.63 0.05 41.09
CA SER A 595 -14.71 1.16 41.44
C SER A 595 -15.48 2.45 41.68
N GLY A 596 -16.49 2.73 40.86
CA GLY A 596 -17.40 3.87 40.97
C GLY A 596 -18.85 3.48 40.72
N LYS A 597 -19.73 3.76 41.69
CA LYS A 597 -21.17 3.47 41.60
C LYS A 597 -21.90 4.40 40.64
N MET A 598 -23.10 4.02 40.20
CA MET A 598 -24.03 4.99 39.59
C MET A 598 -24.38 6.10 40.56
N LEU A 599 -24.48 7.32 40.02
CA LEU A 599 -25.01 8.50 40.70
C LEU A 599 -26.43 8.76 40.19
N ASP A 600 -27.25 9.47 40.96
CA ASP A 600 -28.66 9.70 40.60
C ASP A 600 -28.81 10.42 39.25
N ASP A 601 -27.89 11.34 38.95
CA ASP A 601 -27.88 12.12 37.71
C ASP A 601 -27.06 11.46 36.57
N GLU A 602 -26.54 10.25 36.77
CA GLU A 602 -25.71 9.54 35.81
C GLU A 602 -26.08 8.06 35.65
N ASN A 603 -26.31 7.63 34.42
CA ASN A 603 -26.43 6.21 34.10
C ASN A 603 -25.05 5.63 33.73
N LYS A 604 -24.11 5.57 34.70
CA LYS A 604 -22.75 5.05 34.48
C LYS A 604 -22.18 4.39 35.73
N ILE A 605 -21.66 3.16 35.58
CA ILE A 605 -20.90 2.41 36.59
C ILE A 605 -19.48 2.23 36.07
N PHE A 606 -18.49 2.42 36.94
CA PHE A 606 -17.09 2.09 36.66
C PHE A 606 -16.75 0.72 37.25
N LEU A 607 -16.19 -0.16 36.43
CA LEU A 607 -15.87 -1.54 36.76
C LEU A 607 -14.40 -1.83 36.48
N ASP A 608 -13.78 -2.55 37.41
CA ASP A 608 -12.41 -3.04 37.31
C ASP A 608 -12.42 -4.57 37.47
N TYR A 609 -11.93 -5.29 36.48
CA TYR A 609 -12.04 -6.76 36.42
C TYR A 609 -11.12 -7.43 37.42
N ILE A 610 -11.62 -8.48 38.10
CA ILE A 610 -10.85 -9.27 39.05
C ILE A 610 -10.12 -10.39 38.28
N PRO A 611 -8.80 -10.30 38.07
CA PRO A 611 -8.08 -11.28 37.28
C PRO A 611 -7.43 -12.37 38.12
N THR A 612 -7.02 -13.45 37.47
CA THR A 612 -6.11 -14.44 38.06
C THR A 612 -5.13 -14.98 37.03
N PHE A 613 -3.92 -15.31 37.49
CA PHE A 613 -2.94 -16.04 36.70
C PHE A 613 -3.24 -17.55 36.59
N ALA A 614 -4.16 -18.08 37.39
CA ALA A 614 -4.47 -19.51 37.47
C ALA A 614 -5.22 -20.05 36.24
N ASP A 615 -6.06 -19.21 35.65
CA ASP A 615 -7.03 -19.60 34.63
C ASP A 615 -6.93 -18.65 33.43
N LYS A 616 -6.74 -19.22 32.24
CA LYS A 616 -6.60 -18.47 30.98
C LYS A 616 -7.81 -17.56 30.72
N SER A 617 -9.03 -18.03 31.01
CA SER A 617 -10.25 -17.22 30.81
C SER A 617 -10.33 -15.98 31.74
N HIS A 618 -9.42 -15.87 32.71
CA HIS A 618 -9.33 -14.79 33.67
C HIS A 618 -8.00 -14.02 33.63
N GLN A 619 -7.14 -14.28 32.65
CA GLN A 619 -5.83 -13.63 32.48
C GLN A 619 -5.94 -12.28 31.76
N TYR A 620 -6.76 -11.35 32.26
CA TYR A 620 -6.97 -10.05 31.62
C TYR A 620 -6.99 -8.91 32.63
N ASN A 621 -6.32 -7.80 32.34
CA ASN A 621 -6.55 -6.54 33.05
C ASN A 621 -7.58 -5.72 32.26
N VAL A 622 -8.75 -5.49 32.86
CA VAL A 622 -9.86 -4.81 32.19
C VAL A 622 -10.43 -3.70 33.07
N VAL A 623 -10.54 -2.51 32.49
CA VAL A 623 -11.20 -1.35 33.11
C VAL A 623 -12.22 -0.82 32.12
N LEU A 624 -13.48 -0.70 32.56
CA LEU A 624 -14.58 -0.31 31.67
C LEU A 624 -15.68 0.44 32.42
N THR A 625 -16.57 1.05 31.66
CA THR A 625 -17.86 1.55 32.16
C THR A 625 -19.03 0.78 31.59
N MET A 626 -20.06 0.60 32.40
CA MET A 626 -21.34 0.06 31.98
C MET A 626 -22.49 1.03 32.27
N LYS A 627 -23.61 0.86 31.57
CA LYS A 627 -24.87 1.58 31.81
C LYS A 627 -26.00 0.59 32.07
N ALA A 628 -26.98 0.99 32.86
CA ALA A 628 -28.22 0.25 32.96
C ALA A 628 -29.00 0.36 31.65
N VAL A 629 -29.65 -0.73 31.24
CA VAL A 629 -30.42 -0.78 29.99
C VAL A 629 -31.64 0.13 29.99
N ASN A 630 -32.16 0.48 31.17
CA ASN A 630 -33.30 1.35 31.38
C ASN A 630 -33.27 1.96 32.80
N GLU A 631 -34.18 2.90 33.08
CA GLU A 631 -34.26 3.58 34.38
C GLU A 631 -34.63 2.64 35.54
N THR A 632 -35.43 1.59 35.31
CA THR A 632 -35.77 0.62 36.37
C THR A 632 -34.54 -0.11 36.88
N GLU A 633 -33.68 -0.57 35.97
CA GLU A 633 -32.42 -1.24 36.31
C GLU A 633 -31.43 -0.28 36.99
N LYS A 634 -31.42 0.99 36.58
CA LYS A 634 -30.63 2.04 37.23
C LYS A 634 -31.06 2.25 38.68
N ILE A 635 -32.37 2.44 38.93
CA ILE A 635 -32.91 2.64 40.28
C ILE A 635 -32.59 1.43 41.15
N LYS A 636 -32.82 0.21 40.63
CA LYS A 636 -32.53 -1.04 41.33
C LYS A 636 -31.06 -1.15 41.74
N PHE A 637 -30.13 -0.75 40.85
CA PHE A 637 -28.70 -0.73 41.18
C PHE A 637 -28.39 0.28 42.30
N ILE A 638 -28.88 1.51 42.18
CA ILE A 638 -28.63 2.59 43.15
C ILE A 638 -29.14 2.20 44.55
N GLU A 639 -30.38 1.70 44.63
CA GLU A 639 -30.99 1.26 45.89
C GLU A 639 -30.21 0.11 46.56
N SER A 640 -29.62 -0.78 45.75
CA SER A 640 -28.82 -1.92 46.25
C SER A 640 -27.39 -1.52 46.66
N CYS A 641 -26.85 -0.43 46.08
CA CYS A 641 -25.49 0.10 46.31
C CYS A 641 -25.45 1.29 47.29
N ASN A 642 -26.41 1.38 48.22
CA ASN A 642 -26.67 2.57 49.04
C ASN A 642 -25.76 2.79 50.27
N THR A 643 -24.75 1.94 50.52
CA THR A 643 -23.80 2.08 51.65
C THR A 643 -22.38 2.29 51.16
N ASP A 644 -21.48 2.90 51.94
CA ASP A 644 -20.07 3.11 51.54
C ASP A 644 -19.19 1.85 51.54
N SER A 645 -19.76 0.69 51.24
CA SER A 645 -19.07 -0.59 51.11
C SER A 645 -18.45 -0.78 49.72
N THR A 646 -17.50 -1.71 49.59
CA THR A 646 -17.04 -2.23 48.29
C THR A 646 -18.05 -3.24 47.76
N TYR A 647 -18.34 -3.17 46.45
CA TYR A 647 -19.27 -4.07 45.77
C TYR A 647 -18.58 -4.80 44.62
N VAL A 648 -19.10 -5.98 44.31
CA VAL A 648 -18.64 -6.83 43.20
C VAL A 648 -19.81 -7.13 42.28
N CYS A 649 -19.62 -6.96 40.98
CA CYS A 649 -20.55 -7.40 39.94
C CYS A 649 -20.04 -8.69 39.32
N LYS A 650 -20.89 -9.71 39.21
CA LYS A 650 -20.58 -10.99 38.57
C LYS A 650 -21.53 -11.25 37.40
N THR A 651 -21.06 -11.76 36.27
CA THR A 651 -21.98 -12.18 35.20
C THR A 651 -22.84 -13.35 35.67
N LYS A 652 -24.16 -13.27 35.43
CA LYS A 652 -25.10 -14.34 35.81
C LYS A 652 -24.93 -15.60 34.97
N TYR A 653 -24.53 -15.45 33.71
CA TYR A 653 -24.33 -16.55 32.77
C TYR A 653 -22.88 -16.61 32.31
N GLU A 654 -22.44 -17.82 31.99
CA GLU A 654 -21.12 -18.06 31.43
C GLU A 654 -20.99 -17.47 30.02
N MET A 655 -19.89 -16.79 29.75
CA MET A 655 -19.52 -16.27 28.44
C MET A 655 -18.01 -16.06 28.36
N ALA A 656 -17.47 -15.83 27.16
CA ALA A 656 -16.09 -15.38 27.02
C ALA A 656 -15.99 -13.88 27.33
N ILE A 657 -14.86 -13.43 27.87
CA ILE A 657 -14.66 -12.02 28.24
C ILE A 657 -14.73 -11.11 27.01
N MET A 658 -14.22 -11.55 25.86
CA MET A 658 -14.28 -10.76 24.63
C MET A 658 -15.73 -10.56 24.16
N ASP A 659 -16.59 -11.57 24.30
CA ASP A 659 -18.01 -11.46 23.97
C ASP A 659 -18.74 -10.51 24.93
N PHE A 660 -18.39 -10.56 26.23
CA PHE A 660 -18.85 -9.60 27.22
C PHE A 660 -18.50 -8.16 26.82
N LEU A 661 -17.23 -7.90 26.50
CA LEU A 661 -16.73 -6.55 26.17
C LEU A 661 -17.31 -5.98 24.87
N ARG A 662 -17.81 -6.84 23.98
CA ARG A 662 -18.46 -6.43 22.71
C ARG A 662 -19.97 -6.21 22.86
N LYS A 663 -20.56 -6.47 24.03
CA LYS A 663 -22.00 -6.43 24.24
C LYS A 663 -22.52 -5.01 24.47
N THR A 664 -22.79 -4.31 23.38
CA THR A 664 -23.34 -2.93 23.37
C THR A 664 -24.83 -2.87 22.99
N SER A 665 -25.57 -3.98 23.05
CA SER A 665 -26.95 -4.09 22.58
C SER A 665 -27.99 -3.67 23.62
N LYS A 666 -29.19 -3.26 23.18
CA LYS A 666 -30.34 -2.98 24.09
C LYS A 666 -30.70 -4.13 25.04
N HIS A 667 -30.38 -5.37 24.65
CA HIS A 667 -30.53 -6.55 25.50
C HIS A 667 -29.22 -6.66 26.27
N GLY A 668 -29.22 -6.18 27.52
CA GLY A 668 -28.04 -6.11 28.37
C GLY A 668 -27.51 -7.48 28.79
N ILE A 669 -26.55 -7.45 29.69
CA ILE A 669 -25.97 -8.58 30.39
C ILE A 669 -26.50 -8.52 31.82
N THR A 670 -27.11 -9.61 32.27
CA THR A 670 -27.53 -9.71 33.66
C THR A 670 -26.31 -9.90 34.55
N MET A 671 -26.10 -8.95 35.45
CA MET A 671 -25.02 -8.91 36.44
C MET A 671 -25.60 -9.07 37.84
N GLU A 672 -25.09 -10.02 38.60
CA GLU A 672 -25.41 -10.20 40.02
C GLU A 672 -24.47 -9.35 40.88
N LEU A 673 -25.06 -8.56 41.78
CA LEU A 673 -24.36 -7.64 42.65
C LEU A 673 -24.14 -8.26 44.03
N TYR A 674 -22.93 -8.16 44.56
CA TYR A 674 -22.55 -8.67 45.88
C TYR A 674 -21.88 -7.57 46.69
N LYS A 675 -22.06 -7.64 48.02
CA LYS A 675 -21.24 -6.87 48.95
C LYS A 675 -19.93 -7.61 49.17
N TYR A 676 -18.80 -6.94 48.95
CA TYR A 676 -17.48 -7.56 49.15
C TYR A 676 -17.29 -7.98 50.62
N GLY A 677 -16.81 -9.20 50.85
CA GLY A 677 -16.64 -9.78 52.20
C GLY A 677 -17.92 -10.27 52.89
N ALA A 678 -19.09 -10.21 52.23
CA ALA A 678 -20.33 -10.77 52.75
C ALA A 678 -20.56 -12.24 52.32
N ASP A 679 -21.52 -12.89 52.96
CA ASP A 679 -21.93 -14.29 52.82
C ASP A 679 -22.65 -14.61 51.51
N GLY A 680 -21.93 -14.49 50.38
CA GLY A 680 -22.23 -15.13 49.08
C GLY A 680 -23.61 -14.88 48.45
N THR A 681 -24.45 -14.05 49.05
CA THR A 681 -25.83 -13.81 48.62
C THR A 681 -25.87 -12.56 47.74
N ALA A 682 -26.45 -12.69 46.55
CA ALA A 682 -26.60 -11.56 45.64
C ALA A 682 -27.61 -10.56 46.24
N LEU A 683 -27.23 -9.29 46.30
CA LEU A 683 -28.08 -8.17 46.70
C LEU A 683 -29.20 -7.95 45.68
N CYS A 684 -28.85 -8.00 44.40
CA CYS A 684 -29.77 -7.90 43.28
C CYS A 684 -29.12 -8.45 42.00
N ALA A 685 -29.93 -8.62 40.96
CA ALA A 685 -29.46 -8.86 39.59
C ALA A 685 -29.91 -7.70 38.71
N VAL A 686 -29.00 -7.08 37.95
CA VAL A 686 -29.30 -5.92 37.10
C VAL A 686 -28.86 -6.15 35.67
N ASP A 687 -29.61 -5.63 34.71
CA ASP A 687 -29.23 -5.70 33.30
C ASP A 687 -28.43 -4.47 32.87
N LEU A 688 -27.18 -4.70 32.48
CA LEU A 688 -26.22 -3.65 32.13
C LEU A 688 -25.68 -3.83 30.69
N THR A 689 -25.26 -2.75 30.05
CA THR A 689 -24.56 -2.77 28.75
C THR A 689 -23.19 -2.15 28.88
N VAL A 690 -22.22 -2.68 28.11
CA VAL A 690 -20.89 -2.07 28.03
C VAL A 690 -21.00 -0.72 27.32
N ASP A 691 -20.45 0.30 27.96
CA ASP A 691 -20.41 1.68 27.46
C ASP A 691 -19.09 1.98 26.77
N GLU A 692 -18.01 1.91 27.54
CA GLU A 692 -16.64 2.20 27.10
C GLU A 692 -15.70 1.21 27.78
N VAL A 693 -14.67 0.78 27.07
CA VAL A 693 -13.60 -0.07 27.60
C VAL A 693 -12.32 0.75 27.55
N PHE A 694 -11.84 1.17 28.72
CA PHE A 694 -10.63 1.98 28.85
C PHE A 694 -9.36 1.15 28.69
N ARG A 695 -9.37 -0.07 29.24
CA ARG A 695 -8.22 -0.97 29.26
C ARG A 695 -8.67 -2.40 28.99
N TYR A 696 -7.94 -3.11 28.14
CA TYR A 696 -8.11 -4.55 27.89
C TYR A 696 -6.75 -5.13 27.51
N GLU A 697 -6.04 -5.66 28.50
CA GLU A 697 -4.70 -6.21 28.33
C GLU A 697 -4.62 -7.66 28.81
N HIS A 698 -3.96 -8.52 28.05
CA HIS A 698 -3.72 -9.90 28.41
C HIS A 698 -2.61 -9.96 29.47
N LEU A 699 -2.85 -10.67 30.56
CA LEU A 699 -1.84 -10.95 31.57
C LEU A 699 -0.95 -12.11 31.11
N GLU A 700 0.36 -11.90 31.16
CA GLU A 700 1.32 -12.88 30.65
C GLU A 700 1.28 -14.19 31.44
N ASN A 701 1.51 -15.32 30.76
CA ASN A 701 1.53 -16.63 31.38
C ASN A 701 2.57 -16.69 32.51
N PRO A 702 2.27 -17.27 33.69
CA PRO A 702 3.24 -17.41 34.79
C PRO A 702 4.58 -18.03 34.39
N LYS A 703 4.59 -18.94 33.41
CA LYS A 703 5.82 -19.54 32.87
C LYS A 703 6.76 -18.51 32.23
N SER A 704 6.22 -17.38 31.78
CA SER A 704 6.99 -16.29 31.16
C SER A 704 7.54 -15.27 32.17
N ALA A 705 7.21 -15.39 33.47
CA ALA A 705 7.53 -14.39 34.49
C ALA A 705 9.04 -14.16 34.71
N ASN A 706 9.88 -15.11 34.28
CA ASN A 706 11.34 -14.98 34.31
C ASN A 706 11.88 -14.07 33.18
N PHE A 707 11.10 -13.84 32.12
CA PHE A 707 11.47 -12.99 30.98
C PHE A 707 10.91 -11.57 31.08
N ILE A 708 10.13 -11.28 32.13
CA ILE A 708 9.48 -9.99 32.34
C ILE A 708 10.09 -9.36 33.59
N GLU A 709 10.57 -8.14 33.48
CA GLU A 709 11.03 -7.35 34.62
C GLU A 709 9.91 -6.46 35.15
N TYR A 710 9.92 -6.22 36.48
CA TYR A 710 9.09 -5.17 37.04
C TYR A 710 9.56 -3.80 36.55
N PRO A 711 8.65 -2.83 36.35
CA PRO A 711 9.06 -1.46 36.09
C PRO A 711 9.91 -0.92 37.25
N THR A 712 10.71 0.13 36.99
CA THR A 712 11.50 0.80 38.03
C THR A 712 10.62 1.31 39.17
N PHE A 713 9.46 1.86 38.83
CA PHE A 713 8.52 2.50 39.74
C PHE A 713 7.11 1.97 39.53
N GLN A 714 6.26 2.07 40.56
CA GLN A 714 4.88 1.59 40.45
C GLN A 714 4.10 2.37 39.40
N LYS A 715 3.30 1.63 38.64
CA LYS A 715 2.45 2.17 37.58
C LYS A 715 0.99 1.88 37.88
N TYR A 716 0.16 2.89 37.71
CA TYR A 716 -1.29 2.78 37.82
C TYR A 716 -1.93 3.31 36.54
N PHE A 717 -3.10 2.79 36.22
CA PHE A 717 -3.98 3.30 35.20
C PHE A 717 -4.97 4.27 35.85
N LEU A 718 -4.85 5.57 35.53
CA LEU A 718 -5.77 6.63 35.93
C LEU A 718 -6.94 6.69 34.95
N TYR A 719 -8.17 6.65 35.45
CA TYR A 719 -9.39 6.73 34.64
C TYR A 719 -10.51 7.41 35.43
N GLY A 720 -11.54 7.91 34.74
CA GLY A 720 -12.64 8.60 35.41
C GLY A 720 -13.55 9.38 34.48
N ASP A 721 -14.22 10.38 35.05
CA ASP A 721 -15.08 11.34 34.36
C ASP A 721 -14.89 12.76 34.93
N LYS A 722 -15.79 13.68 34.58
CA LYS A 722 -15.77 15.08 35.05
C LYS A 722 -15.99 15.25 36.56
N LYS A 723 -16.44 14.21 37.27
CA LYS A 723 -16.77 14.26 38.69
C LYS A 723 -15.83 13.43 39.56
N ARG A 724 -15.28 12.34 39.04
CA ARG A 724 -14.56 11.33 39.81
C ARG A 724 -13.35 10.79 39.06
N ALA A 725 -12.32 10.41 39.80
CA ALA A 725 -11.12 9.77 39.27
C ALA A 725 -10.73 8.56 40.12
N PHE A 726 -10.21 7.54 39.45
CA PHE A 726 -9.82 6.28 40.05
C PHE A 726 -8.45 5.86 39.50
N ILE A 727 -7.72 5.09 40.30
CA ILE A 727 -6.48 4.44 39.86
C ILE A 727 -6.59 2.93 40.05
N SER A 728 -6.12 2.19 39.06
CA SER A 728 -6.02 0.72 39.08
C SER A 728 -4.57 0.29 38.86
N HIS A 729 -4.04 -0.61 39.68
CA HIS A 729 -2.66 -1.06 39.55
C HIS A 729 -2.40 -1.73 38.19
N VAL A 730 -1.28 -1.37 37.55
CA VAL A 730 -0.84 -2.02 36.32
C VAL A 730 -0.11 -3.31 36.69
N ILE A 731 -0.88 -4.39 36.76
CA ILE A 731 -0.38 -5.75 36.99
C ILE A 731 0.70 -6.08 35.95
N THR A 732 1.90 -6.39 36.41
CA THR A 732 3.06 -6.57 35.53
C THR A 732 3.33 -8.03 35.20
N LYS A 733 3.40 -8.92 36.21
CA LYS A 733 3.69 -10.35 36.02
C LYS A 733 3.24 -11.20 37.18
N TYR A 734 3.40 -12.53 37.07
CA TYR A 734 3.11 -13.46 38.16
C TYR A 734 3.90 -13.13 39.43
N LYS A 735 3.23 -13.21 40.61
CA LYS A 735 3.62 -12.66 41.91
C LYS A 735 3.48 -11.14 42.00
N ASP A 736 2.28 -10.63 41.79
CA ASP A 736 1.97 -9.19 41.90
C ASP A 736 0.74 -8.97 42.78
N PHE A 737 0.11 -7.80 42.75
CA PHE A 737 -1.13 -7.53 43.47
C PHE A 737 -2.14 -6.84 42.56
N HIS A 738 -3.41 -6.80 42.96
CA HIS A 738 -4.47 -6.02 42.35
C HIS A 738 -4.90 -4.96 43.36
N GLN A 739 -4.95 -3.70 42.93
CA GLN A 739 -5.37 -2.60 43.79
C GLN A 739 -6.19 -1.59 43.01
N VAL A 740 -7.29 -1.14 43.62
CA VAL A 740 -8.19 -0.11 43.08
C VAL A 740 -8.41 0.96 44.14
N VAL A 741 -8.19 2.22 43.78
CA VAL A 741 -8.33 3.38 44.68
C VAL A 741 -9.16 4.46 44.01
N GLU A 742 -10.14 4.99 44.73
CA GLU A 742 -10.86 6.21 44.38
C GLU A 742 -10.09 7.43 44.91
N LEU A 743 -9.87 8.42 44.05
CA LEU A 743 -9.22 9.67 44.43
C LEU A 743 -10.22 10.62 45.10
N ASP A 744 -9.74 11.44 46.03
CA ASP A 744 -10.58 12.43 46.71
C ASP A 744 -11.16 13.48 45.75
N GLU A 745 -10.36 13.82 44.72
CA GLU A 745 -10.64 14.81 43.69
C GLU A 745 -9.93 14.47 42.37
N ILE A 746 -10.39 15.06 41.26
CA ILE A 746 -9.72 14.95 39.98
C ILE A 746 -8.41 15.75 40.04
N PRO A 747 -7.24 15.16 39.68
CA PRO A 747 -5.98 15.89 39.73
C PRO A 747 -5.99 17.12 38.80
N HIS A 748 -5.75 18.31 39.36
CA HIS A 748 -5.95 19.60 38.66
C HIS A 748 -5.21 19.75 37.33
N SER A 749 -4.04 19.13 37.18
CA SER A 749 -3.23 19.24 35.96
C SER A 749 -3.52 18.15 34.92
N VAL A 750 -4.46 17.23 35.19
CA VAL A 750 -4.87 16.20 34.23
C VAL A 750 -6.02 16.76 33.38
N PRO A 751 -5.82 16.98 32.07
CA PRO A 751 -6.89 17.43 31.20
C PRO A 751 -8.03 16.41 31.15
N GLU A 752 -9.26 16.88 31.09
CA GLU A 752 -10.45 16.01 31.02
C GLU A 752 -10.33 14.94 29.93
N VAL A 753 -9.83 15.29 28.74
CA VAL A 753 -9.63 14.34 27.63
C VAL A 753 -8.64 13.21 27.98
N ILE A 754 -7.63 13.48 28.81
CA ILE A 754 -6.68 12.45 29.24
C ILE A 754 -7.34 11.52 30.25
N LEU A 755 -8.13 12.05 31.19
CA LEU A 755 -8.89 11.25 32.14
C LEU A 755 -9.97 10.39 31.45
N ASP A 756 -10.64 10.97 30.45
CA ASP A 756 -11.70 10.33 29.66
C ASP A 756 -11.18 9.29 28.66
N MET A 757 -9.89 9.32 28.32
CA MET A 757 -9.19 8.24 27.58
C MET A 757 -8.54 7.23 28.53
N GLY A 758 -8.21 7.67 29.74
CA GLY A 758 -7.36 6.96 30.68
C GLY A 758 -5.87 7.15 30.38
N ALA A 759 -5.04 7.07 31.42
CA ALA A 759 -3.59 7.29 31.29
C ALA A 759 -2.79 6.42 32.25
N ILE A 760 -1.61 5.97 31.80
CA ILE A 760 -0.63 5.36 32.69
C ILE A 760 0.06 6.47 33.47
N ILE A 761 -0.03 6.39 34.80
CA ILE A 761 0.68 7.25 35.74
C ILE A 761 1.74 6.41 36.46
N THR A 762 2.87 7.03 36.76
CA THR A 762 3.99 6.42 37.48
C THR A 762 4.18 7.14 38.81
N ILE A 763 4.41 6.41 39.90
CA ILE A 763 4.71 6.96 41.22
C ILE A 763 6.22 6.82 41.48
N PRO A 764 7.03 7.88 41.28
CA PRO A 764 8.49 7.77 41.30
C PRO A 764 9.07 7.37 42.67
N ASP A 765 8.31 7.58 43.75
CA ASP A 765 8.77 7.31 45.12
C ASP A 765 8.54 5.85 45.56
N ILE A 766 7.86 5.04 44.74
CA ILE A 766 7.54 3.64 45.07
C ILE A 766 8.18 2.71 44.05
N SER A 767 8.97 1.75 44.53
CA SER A 767 9.55 0.70 43.67
C SER A 767 8.46 -0.05 42.91
N GLY A 768 8.67 -0.30 41.62
CA GLY A 768 7.71 -1.07 40.82
C GLY A 768 7.64 -2.56 41.16
N ARG A 769 8.47 -3.05 42.10
CA ARG A 769 8.34 -4.39 42.66
C ARG A 769 7.22 -4.44 43.71
N PRO A 770 6.55 -5.59 43.90
CA PRO A 770 5.59 -5.75 44.98
C PRO A 770 6.23 -5.42 46.33
N PHE A 771 5.48 -4.71 47.17
CA PHE A 771 5.91 -4.37 48.52
C PHE A 771 5.67 -5.57 49.44
N TYR A 772 6.69 -5.98 50.21
CA TYR A 772 6.62 -7.12 51.11
C TYR A 772 6.72 -6.69 52.58
N LEU A 773 5.77 -7.14 53.40
CA LEU A 773 5.86 -7.12 54.85
C LEU A 773 6.01 -8.57 55.35
N GLY A 774 7.23 -8.95 55.72
CA GLY A 774 7.59 -10.35 55.89
C GLY A 774 7.52 -11.09 54.54
N ASP A 775 6.84 -12.24 54.52
CA ASP A 775 6.69 -13.06 53.30
C ASP A 775 5.40 -12.76 52.51
N LYS A 776 4.65 -11.72 52.88
CA LYS A 776 3.37 -11.38 52.25
C LYS A 776 3.45 -10.09 51.45
N ILE A 777 2.91 -10.12 50.23
CA ILE A 777 2.68 -8.92 49.44
C ILE A 777 1.66 -8.06 50.20
N SER A 778 1.98 -6.78 50.34
CA SER A 778 1.19 -5.81 51.09
C SER A 778 0.99 -4.54 50.28
N ASP A 779 0.04 -3.73 50.71
CA ASP A 779 -0.33 -2.47 50.05
C ASP A 779 0.91 -1.54 49.94
N PRO A 780 1.34 -1.14 48.73
CA PRO A 780 2.47 -0.22 48.59
C PRO A 780 2.10 1.24 48.92
N LEU A 781 0.82 1.61 48.89
CA LEU A 781 0.34 2.97 49.10
C LEU A 781 0.09 3.23 50.60
N GLN A 782 1.16 3.37 51.38
CA GLN A 782 1.09 3.52 52.85
C GLN A 782 0.71 4.94 53.34
N GLY A 783 0.98 5.99 52.57
CA GLY A 783 0.51 7.37 52.79
C GLY A 783 -0.73 7.76 51.98
N ASP A 784 -1.15 9.03 52.12
CA ASP A 784 -2.44 9.54 51.58
C ASP A 784 -2.30 10.41 50.32
N ASN A 785 -1.07 10.75 49.93
CA ASN A 785 -0.79 11.64 48.82
C ASN A 785 0.53 11.30 48.13
N TYR A 786 0.53 11.32 46.80
CA TYR A 786 1.71 10.97 45.98
C TYR A 786 1.86 11.91 44.81
N VAL A 787 3.11 12.24 44.48
CA VAL A 787 3.43 12.89 43.21
C VAL A 787 3.52 11.81 42.14
N VAL A 788 2.86 12.04 41.01
CA VAL A 788 2.82 11.09 39.89
C VAL A 788 3.25 11.76 38.60
N GLU A 789 3.86 10.96 37.73
CA GLU A 789 4.33 11.33 36.40
C GLU A 789 3.44 10.68 35.34
N PHE A 790 3.08 11.42 34.29
CA PHE A 790 2.25 10.91 33.20
C PHE A 790 2.53 11.64 31.88
N LYS A 791 2.09 11.05 30.76
CA LYS A 791 2.15 11.68 29.44
C LYS A 791 0.88 12.51 29.19
N GLY A 792 1.04 13.82 29.09
CA GLY A 792 -0.03 14.78 28.81
C GLY A 792 -0.35 14.92 27.32
N LYS A 793 -1.01 16.02 26.96
CA LYS A 793 -1.28 16.38 25.55
C LYS A 793 0.03 16.45 24.77
N GLN A 794 0.02 15.97 23.52
CA GLN A 794 1.21 15.91 22.66
C GLN A 794 2.38 15.09 23.25
N TYR A 795 2.09 14.14 24.14
CA TYR A 795 3.09 13.23 24.73
C TYR A 795 4.15 13.93 25.61
N ILE A 796 3.84 15.13 26.11
CA ILE A 796 4.70 15.90 27.01
C ILE A 796 4.69 15.25 28.40
N ASP A 797 5.85 15.16 29.06
CA ASP A 797 5.95 14.71 30.44
C ASP A 797 5.33 15.72 31.41
N CYS A 798 4.41 15.24 32.24
CA CYS A 798 3.67 16.05 33.20
C CYS A 798 3.76 15.44 34.59
N LYS A 799 3.64 16.30 35.61
CA LYS A 799 3.53 15.89 37.02
C LYS A 799 2.22 16.37 37.62
N THR A 800 1.68 15.58 38.53
CA THR A 800 0.53 15.97 39.34
C THR A 800 0.58 15.32 40.71
N THR A 801 -0.32 15.71 41.60
CA THR A 801 -0.47 15.08 42.92
C THR A 801 -1.82 14.37 42.97
N ILE A 802 -1.81 13.11 43.38
CA ILE A 802 -3.02 12.34 43.70
C ILE A 802 -3.22 12.31 45.22
N ARG A 803 -4.48 12.27 45.66
CA ARG A 803 -4.88 12.28 47.08
C ARG A 803 -6.04 11.31 47.32
N PHE A 804 -6.02 10.60 48.46
CA PHE A 804 -7.05 9.62 48.81
C PHE A 804 -7.16 9.38 50.34
N GLN A 805 -7.43 10.44 51.10
CA GLN A 805 -7.51 10.44 52.56
C GLN A 805 -8.77 9.77 53.14
N LYS A 806 -9.81 9.58 52.34
CA LYS A 806 -11.05 8.93 52.82
C LYS A 806 -10.76 7.49 53.24
N ALA A 807 -11.28 7.08 54.40
CA ALA A 807 -11.16 5.71 54.88
C ALA A 807 -11.69 4.65 53.88
N THR A 808 -12.59 5.05 52.98
CA THR A 808 -13.21 4.22 51.93
C THR A 808 -12.60 4.41 50.54
N ALA A 809 -11.49 5.15 50.43
CA ALA A 809 -10.84 5.43 49.15
C ALA A 809 -10.21 4.17 48.53
N LYS A 810 -9.56 3.33 49.36
CA LYS A 810 -9.01 2.04 48.93
C LYS A 810 -10.14 1.04 48.75
N LYS A 811 -10.62 0.89 47.53
CA LYS A 811 -11.78 0.04 47.20
C LYS A 811 -11.44 -1.44 47.28
N TYR A 812 -10.26 -1.81 46.80
CA TYR A 812 -9.87 -3.21 46.69
C TYR A 812 -8.35 -3.37 46.78
N PHE A 813 -7.92 -4.42 47.46
CA PHE A 813 -6.55 -4.91 47.47
C PHE A 813 -6.58 -6.43 47.60
N ASP A 814 -5.97 -7.14 46.65
CA ASP A 814 -5.78 -8.58 46.68
C ASP A 814 -4.42 -8.97 46.09
N PHE A 815 -3.83 -10.01 46.64
CA PHE A 815 -2.72 -10.71 46.01
C PHE A 815 -2.92 -12.23 46.05
N GLU A 816 -3.89 -12.74 46.82
CA GLU A 816 -4.04 -14.18 47.02
C GLU A 816 -4.76 -14.81 45.82
N TYR A 817 -5.90 -14.25 45.40
CA TYR A 817 -6.65 -14.75 44.24
C TYR A 817 -5.90 -14.51 42.93
N LEU A 818 -5.28 -13.34 42.78
CA LEU A 818 -4.47 -13.01 41.59
C LEU A 818 -3.38 -14.06 41.34
N ASN A 819 -2.65 -14.46 42.39
CA ASN A 819 -1.49 -15.36 42.28
C ASN A 819 -1.81 -16.83 42.55
N ASN A 820 -3.08 -17.19 42.75
CA ASN A 820 -3.52 -18.54 43.09
C ASN A 820 -2.87 -19.08 44.38
N THR A 821 -2.73 -18.25 45.40
CA THR A 821 -2.13 -18.67 46.67
C THR A 821 -3.15 -19.02 47.74
N LYS A 822 -4.46 -18.86 47.46
CA LYS A 822 -5.60 -19.32 48.28
C LYS A 822 -6.93 -19.26 47.55
#